data_AF-A0AAN9FLV8-F1
#
_entry.id   AF-A0AAN9FLV8-F1
#
_cell.length_a   1.000
_cell.length_b   1.000
_cell.length_c   1.000
_cell.angle_alpha   90.00
_cell.angle_beta   90.00
_cell.angle_gamma   90.00
#
_symmetry.space_group_name_H-M   'P 1'
#
loop_
_entity.id
_entity.type
_entity.pdbx_description
1 polymer ?
#
loop_
_entity_poly.entity_id
_entity_poly.type
_entity_poly.pdbx_seq_one_letter_code
_entity_poly.pdbx_strand_id
1 'polypeptide(L)'
;MAEGSSSTILQRILAAIKSSEIVEDRIRLFTELRSLNLKDLSESDHASVMTCLLNFTCLDVTQCMLNRSILQVASSYIDFELSKCLSQILTLGTRASIWGGKHLKMSLLATEESQEDEHNSEFYQLLVEILSFSESILSTLLKFADFCDNELLDIVESFILEALNLTKDSISDAKRIQSFGSEILKVEQMLIGAVVKLCKARSEWVNWEGSDEKRLRVDNPTAVDHAVKITKCAIEKLFQIGVLAANDGGNSVNILNVSWKGVVSLLQIGGGNFTEVNIANIVLTLLALIIEPLKCVVESWSSSLNETISVIEAKRILVPVKFYLVNAVKICSLYPHQAYTVYKEITHCVLKITSFWIFVSNESLLKCASVVFTELLEETTLGLVFSLLNSDKLKPEQKFEVVEWLFINGGDSHSGVDCQSLTDCNLAWVHEIFCSGCEIMSGARILLLGRLALFINFLRYSLAFDEDLKVVIAQKLRWFLDILVEEDVYSHILALQLPLLYGSGESTELVWQPMFTSLLQAFKTFMIVISSSIAWGELESFLLENFFHPHFLCQEVAMECWCFMLRHTDTQMTNNIISKLCSLLKLLASSDSVFLPCSSFRKLARSICLLLNYGAQSMVNEVYMSLVGDGRSQLSSIFCLALFVEGFPLDLLTDELRNTSIQRIISDYFDFIDNFDEASLVASPSDLFGAPVFILSASLQSCQVGLSDIDARTLKFLVSITSKYKNTVDKVIKDRCLRLFSETLGIISYLKHLYTSNDIEQAITQIENIFISEPPALLYKCKPHLAQFMGGLVHMEISENDDDAKSCAAWELYHLLLRERHWALIHLAITAFGYFAARTKCHKLWRFVPPDAALSYDIVSGVETSKDTFIVEFKRFLDKVTALLTAAPSPEQLELLRREGLVLKQMVHRISVIAEEIEKCDSMEVDDKNQSNKKRKLPDGISRGVELLKSGLKIIGDGLSQWQPNQFDTSELHVKYLTRFSQLEDVITHFEELAGSGEV
;
A
#
# COMPACT_ATOMS: atom_id res chain seq x y z
N MET A 1 -11.75 -94.34 10.14
CA MET A 1 -11.60 -93.07 10.88
C MET A 1 -12.06 -92.00 9.93
N ALA A 2 -13.26 -91.46 10.15
CA ALA A 2 -13.91 -90.53 9.23
C ALA A 2 -13.48 -89.10 9.58
N GLU A 3 -12.92 -88.39 8.61
CA GLU A 3 -12.71 -86.94 8.65
C GLU A 3 -14.06 -86.27 8.87
N GLY A 4 -14.25 -85.65 10.04
CA GLY A 4 -15.42 -84.81 10.29
C GLY A 4 -15.34 -83.57 9.40
N SER A 5 -16.42 -83.27 8.69
CA SER A 5 -16.51 -82.05 7.87
C SER A 5 -16.17 -80.81 8.72
N SER A 6 -15.48 -79.83 8.14
CA SER A 6 -15.12 -78.57 8.81
C SER A 6 -16.34 -77.87 9.46
N SER A 7 -17.52 -78.00 8.84
CA SER A 7 -18.80 -77.50 9.34
C SER A 7 -19.23 -78.15 10.67
N THR A 8 -19.08 -79.48 10.83
CA THR A 8 -19.38 -80.15 12.10
C THR A 8 -18.47 -79.73 13.26
N ILE A 9 -17.20 -79.43 12.98
CA ILE A 9 -16.25 -78.93 13.98
C ILE A 9 -16.60 -77.49 14.36
N LEU A 10 -16.95 -76.66 13.37
CA LEU A 10 -17.41 -75.29 13.57
C LEU A 10 -18.66 -75.22 14.45
N GLN A 11 -19.70 -76.00 14.13
CA GLN A 11 -20.95 -75.99 14.91
C GLN A 11 -20.73 -76.46 16.35
N ARG A 12 -19.82 -77.41 16.57
CA ARG A 12 -19.42 -77.83 17.92
C ARG A 12 -18.73 -76.70 18.69
N ILE A 13 -17.81 -75.97 18.06
CA ILE A 13 -17.12 -74.83 18.68
C ILE A 13 -18.10 -73.69 18.96
N LEU A 14 -19.00 -73.34 18.02
CA LEU A 14 -20.02 -72.32 18.23
C LEU A 14 -21.01 -72.68 19.33
N ALA A 15 -21.42 -73.94 19.43
CA ALA A 15 -22.26 -74.42 20.53
C ALA A 15 -21.51 -74.36 21.88
N ALA A 16 -20.20 -74.68 21.90
CA ALA A 16 -19.36 -74.56 23.08
C ALA A 16 -19.19 -73.09 23.52
N ILE A 17 -19.00 -72.16 22.59
CA ILE A 17 -18.90 -70.72 22.90
C ILE A 17 -20.23 -70.18 23.48
N LYS A 18 -21.37 -70.65 22.97
CA LYS A 18 -22.70 -70.24 23.46
C LYS A 18 -23.05 -70.83 24.83
N SER A 19 -22.55 -72.02 25.14
CA SER A 19 -22.84 -72.73 26.41
C SER A 19 -21.82 -72.46 27.51
N SER A 20 -20.63 -71.94 27.19
CA SER A 20 -19.61 -71.60 28.18
C SER A 20 -19.97 -70.31 28.94
N GLU A 21 -20.05 -70.43 30.27
CA GLU A 21 -20.17 -69.31 31.21
C GLU A 21 -18.81 -68.75 31.65
N ILE A 22 -17.71 -69.44 31.35
CA ILE A 22 -16.33 -69.08 31.74
C ILE A 22 -15.66 -68.30 30.60
N VAL A 23 -15.13 -67.10 30.91
CA VAL A 23 -14.56 -66.17 29.91
C VAL A 23 -13.27 -66.73 29.29
N GLU A 24 -12.40 -67.34 30.08
CA GLU A 24 -11.13 -67.95 29.63
C GLU A 24 -11.36 -69.10 28.64
N ASP A 25 -12.37 -69.93 28.90
CA ASP A 25 -12.76 -71.00 27.99
C ASP A 25 -13.27 -70.42 26.67
N ARG A 26 -14.01 -69.30 26.71
CA ARG A 26 -14.47 -68.60 25.50
C ARG A 26 -13.31 -67.99 24.72
N ILE A 27 -12.32 -67.38 25.37
CA ILE A 27 -11.09 -66.85 24.74
C ILE A 27 -10.37 -67.97 23.98
N ARG A 28 -10.17 -69.12 24.64
CA ARG A 28 -9.53 -70.29 24.02
C ARG A 28 -10.34 -70.78 22.82
N LEU A 29 -11.65 -70.89 22.94
CA LEU A 29 -12.53 -71.33 21.86
C LEU A 29 -12.54 -70.35 20.67
N PHE A 30 -12.47 -69.04 20.90
CA PHE A 30 -12.31 -68.05 19.83
C PHE A 30 -10.93 -68.13 19.16
N THR A 31 -9.88 -68.44 19.92
CA THR A 31 -8.54 -68.68 19.36
C THR A 31 -8.51 -69.95 18.51
N GLU A 32 -9.15 -71.03 18.97
CA GLU A 32 -9.34 -72.25 18.19
C GLU A 32 -10.17 -71.96 16.92
N LEU A 33 -11.20 -71.12 17.01
CA LEU A 33 -12.02 -70.67 15.88
C LEU A 33 -11.20 -69.89 14.84
N ARG A 34 -10.27 -69.04 15.27
CA ARG A 34 -9.34 -68.29 14.40
C ARG A 34 -8.41 -69.22 13.61
N SER A 35 -8.02 -70.34 14.21
CA SER A 35 -7.07 -71.29 13.62
C SER A 35 -7.67 -72.20 12.54
N LEU A 36 -9.00 -72.25 12.44
CA LEU A 36 -9.69 -73.05 11.44
C LEU A 36 -9.55 -72.42 10.04
N ASN A 37 -9.34 -73.27 9.03
CA ASN A 37 -9.32 -72.84 7.64
C ASN A 37 -10.76 -72.78 7.11
N LEU A 38 -11.33 -71.58 7.08
CA LEU A 38 -12.78 -71.35 6.96
C LEU A 38 -13.24 -71.13 5.51
N LYS A 39 -12.36 -71.37 4.52
CA LYS A 39 -12.57 -71.03 3.09
C LYS A 39 -13.70 -71.80 2.38
N ASP A 40 -14.12 -72.94 2.93
CA ASP A 40 -15.10 -73.85 2.29
C ASP A 40 -16.43 -73.97 3.07
N LEU A 41 -16.78 -72.98 3.89
CA LEU A 41 -18.00 -73.01 4.73
C LEU A 41 -19.27 -72.53 4.01
N SER A 42 -20.43 -73.05 4.45
CA SER A 42 -21.74 -72.64 3.94
C SER A 42 -22.15 -71.24 4.40
N GLU A 43 -23.07 -70.57 3.70
CA GLU A 43 -23.60 -69.25 4.11
C GLU A 43 -24.24 -69.28 5.51
N SER A 44 -24.94 -70.37 5.88
CA SER A 44 -25.52 -70.52 7.21
C SER A 44 -24.46 -70.65 8.31
N ASP A 45 -23.31 -71.27 7.99
CA ASP A 45 -22.19 -71.40 8.92
C ASP A 45 -21.52 -70.04 9.16
N HIS A 46 -21.37 -69.22 8.12
CA HIS A 46 -20.86 -67.85 8.23
C HIS A 46 -21.78 -66.93 9.05
N ALA A 47 -23.09 -66.95 8.77
CA ALA A 47 -24.07 -66.20 9.55
C ALA A 47 -24.08 -66.61 11.03
N SER A 48 -23.90 -67.90 11.32
CA SER A 48 -23.82 -68.44 12.68
C SER A 48 -22.58 -67.97 13.43
N VAL A 49 -21.43 -67.88 12.76
CA VAL A 49 -20.20 -67.28 13.31
C VAL A 49 -20.43 -65.80 13.60
N MET A 50 -20.94 -65.04 12.64
CA MET A 50 -21.15 -63.59 12.79
C MET A 50 -22.14 -63.26 13.92
N THR A 51 -23.21 -64.04 14.06
CA THR A 51 -24.15 -63.89 15.18
C THR A 51 -23.47 -64.13 16.53
N CYS A 52 -22.48 -65.04 16.59
CA CYS A 52 -21.71 -65.33 17.79
C CYS A 52 -20.77 -64.17 18.18
N LEU A 53 -20.20 -63.49 17.18
CA LEU A 53 -19.25 -62.37 17.36
C LEU A 53 -19.91 -61.07 17.83
N LEU A 54 -21.24 -60.93 17.73
CA LEU A 54 -21.96 -59.70 18.07
C LEU A 54 -22.20 -59.45 19.57
N ASN A 55 -21.79 -60.37 20.45
CA ASN A 55 -21.99 -60.28 21.90
C ASN A 55 -20.81 -59.56 22.59
N PHE A 56 -20.96 -58.26 22.86
CA PHE A 56 -19.99 -57.45 23.61
C PHE A 56 -20.50 -57.16 25.03
N THR A 57 -19.66 -57.46 26.01
CA THR A 57 -19.76 -56.99 27.40
C THR A 57 -18.36 -56.62 27.88
N CYS A 58 -18.20 -55.77 28.90
CA CYS A 58 -16.94 -55.61 29.65
C CYS A 58 -17.09 -54.84 30.96
N LEU A 59 -16.55 -55.41 32.04
CA LEU A 59 -16.37 -54.79 33.36
C LEU A 59 -14.94 -55.01 33.93
N ASP A 60 -14.10 -55.84 33.28
CA ASP A 60 -12.78 -56.28 33.78
C ASP A 60 -11.80 -56.78 32.67
N VAL A 61 -10.56 -57.14 33.06
CA VAL A 61 -9.44 -57.53 32.17
C VAL A 61 -9.74 -58.74 31.28
N THR A 62 -10.34 -59.78 31.84
CA THR A 62 -10.64 -61.03 31.12
C THR A 62 -11.60 -60.76 29.96
N GLN A 63 -12.49 -59.80 30.15
CA GLN A 63 -13.47 -59.43 29.17
C GLN A 63 -12.90 -58.48 28.07
N CYS A 64 -11.88 -57.67 28.37
CA CYS A 64 -11.04 -57.02 27.35
C CYS A 64 -10.32 -58.06 26.47
N MET A 65 -9.72 -59.10 27.06
CA MET A 65 -9.08 -60.19 26.29
C MET A 65 -10.07 -60.99 25.43
N LEU A 66 -11.31 -61.17 25.90
CA LEU A 66 -12.37 -61.78 25.11
C LEU A 66 -12.72 -60.93 23.89
N ASN A 67 -12.98 -59.64 24.07
CA ASN A 67 -13.32 -58.72 22.98
C ASN A 67 -12.19 -58.63 21.95
N ARG A 68 -10.94 -58.68 22.41
CA ARG A 68 -9.74 -58.77 21.57
C ARG A 68 -9.76 -60.04 20.70
N SER A 69 -10.02 -61.19 21.30
CA SER A 69 -10.11 -62.48 20.59
C SER A 69 -11.24 -62.49 19.53
N ILE A 70 -12.37 -61.87 19.85
CA ILE A 70 -13.52 -61.69 18.94
C ILE A 70 -13.11 -60.84 17.71
N LEU A 71 -12.45 -59.70 17.92
CA LEU A 71 -12.00 -58.82 16.82
C LEU A 71 -10.93 -59.47 15.94
N GLN A 72 -10.04 -60.26 16.52
CA GLN A 72 -9.02 -60.99 15.76
C GLN A 72 -9.65 -62.08 14.87
N VAL A 73 -10.68 -62.77 15.35
CA VAL A 73 -11.48 -63.68 14.52
C VAL A 73 -12.18 -62.87 13.43
N ALA A 74 -12.87 -61.79 13.77
CA ALA A 74 -13.59 -60.98 12.78
C ALA A 74 -12.67 -60.40 11.69
N SER A 75 -11.47 -59.97 12.05
CA SER A 75 -10.46 -59.45 11.12
C SER A 75 -10.06 -60.49 10.08
N SER A 76 -9.95 -61.78 10.45
CA SER A 76 -9.65 -62.83 9.47
C SER A 76 -10.78 -63.09 8.47
N TYR A 77 -12.00 -62.58 8.70
CA TYR A 77 -13.11 -62.68 7.76
C TYR A 77 -13.19 -61.50 6.78
N ILE A 78 -12.53 -60.36 7.06
CA ILE A 78 -12.55 -59.18 6.17
C ILE A 78 -11.88 -59.49 4.82
N ASP A 79 -10.80 -60.28 4.83
CA ASP A 79 -9.97 -60.54 3.64
C ASP A 79 -10.59 -61.53 2.64
N PHE A 80 -11.57 -62.35 3.05
CA PHE A 80 -11.98 -63.52 2.25
C PHE A 80 -13.29 -63.34 1.47
N GLU A 81 -14.39 -62.82 2.04
CA GLU A 81 -15.63 -62.53 1.27
C GLU A 81 -16.56 -61.52 2.02
N LEU A 82 -16.25 -60.22 1.99
CA LEU A 82 -17.03 -59.17 2.69
C LEU A 82 -18.51 -59.10 2.22
N SER A 83 -18.81 -59.39 0.93
CA SER A 83 -20.14 -59.13 0.34
C SER A 83 -21.30 -59.89 1.01
N LYS A 84 -21.05 -61.09 1.57
CA LYS A 84 -22.09 -61.95 2.17
C LYS A 84 -22.36 -61.66 3.65
N CYS A 85 -21.40 -61.06 4.37
CA CYS A 85 -21.47 -60.79 5.81
C CYS A 85 -21.30 -59.30 6.16
N LEU A 86 -21.40 -58.42 5.15
CA LEU A 86 -21.06 -57.00 5.27
C LEU A 86 -21.87 -56.30 6.37
N SER A 87 -23.18 -56.51 6.40
CA SER A 87 -24.08 -55.89 7.38
C SER A 87 -23.68 -56.27 8.82
N GLN A 88 -23.35 -57.55 9.06
CA GLN A 88 -22.94 -58.03 10.37
C GLN A 88 -21.56 -57.52 10.77
N ILE A 89 -20.60 -57.46 9.83
CA ILE A 89 -19.26 -56.92 10.07
C ILE A 89 -19.30 -55.42 10.36
N LEU A 90 -20.12 -54.65 9.66
CA LEU A 90 -20.32 -53.22 9.94
C LEU A 90 -21.00 -52.99 11.29
N THR A 91 -22.01 -53.81 11.62
CA THR A 91 -22.68 -53.77 12.93
C THR A 91 -21.69 -54.09 14.05
N LEU A 92 -20.83 -55.08 13.83
CA LEU A 92 -19.76 -55.46 14.74
C LEU A 92 -18.78 -54.31 14.96
N GLY A 93 -18.31 -53.68 13.87
CA GLY A 93 -17.45 -52.50 13.93
C GLY A 93 -18.11 -51.35 14.68
N THR A 94 -19.38 -51.05 14.40
CA THR A 94 -20.15 -49.99 15.07
C THR A 94 -20.24 -50.21 16.57
N ARG A 95 -20.59 -51.44 16.99
CA ARG A 95 -20.66 -51.81 18.42
C ARG A 95 -19.29 -51.72 19.08
N ALA A 96 -18.24 -52.20 18.42
CA ALA A 96 -16.87 -52.12 18.91
C ALA A 96 -16.42 -50.66 19.10
N SER A 97 -16.75 -49.76 18.17
CA SER A 97 -16.42 -48.33 18.28
C SER A 97 -17.17 -47.64 19.43
N ILE A 98 -18.48 -47.84 19.53
CA ILE A 98 -19.30 -47.29 20.63
C ILE A 98 -18.80 -47.78 21.99
N TRP A 99 -18.53 -49.08 22.08
CA TRP A 99 -18.05 -49.70 23.30
C TRP A 99 -16.66 -49.19 23.67
N GLY A 100 -15.72 -49.16 22.71
CA GLY A 100 -14.36 -48.66 22.90
C GLY A 100 -14.35 -47.22 23.42
N GLY A 101 -15.23 -46.36 22.89
CA GLY A 101 -15.33 -44.96 23.33
C GLY A 101 -15.89 -44.82 24.75
N LYS A 102 -16.88 -45.63 25.12
CA LYS A 102 -17.40 -45.69 26.49
C LYS A 102 -16.34 -46.18 27.48
N HIS A 103 -15.63 -47.23 27.11
CA HIS A 103 -14.60 -47.82 27.98
C HIS A 103 -13.40 -46.89 28.15
N LEU A 104 -12.98 -46.20 27.08
CA LEU A 104 -11.95 -45.16 27.15
C LEU A 104 -12.32 -44.09 28.19
N LYS A 105 -13.55 -43.59 28.18
CA LYS A 105 -14.02 -42.60 29.16
C LYS A 105 -14.02 -43.14 30.60
N MET A 106 -14.39 -44.40 30.80
CA MET A 106 -14.38 -45.03 32.12
C MET A 106 -12.95 -45.23 32.64
N SER A 107 -12.04 -45.74 31.81
CA SER A 107 -10.63 -45.93 32.14
C SER A 107 -9.93 -44.62 32.50
N LEU A 108 -10.32 -43.50 31.88
CA LEU A 108 -9.75 -42.18 32.16
C LEU A 108 -10.31 -41.50 33.43
N LEU A 109 -11.44 -41.97 33.96
CA LEU A 109 -12.08 -41.44 35.18
C LEU A 109 -11.64 -42.18 36.44
N ALA A 110 -11.02 -43.35 36.32
CA ALA A 110 -10.49 -44.10 37.45
C ALA A 110 -9.18 -43.47 37.94
N THR A 111 -9.16 -43.03 39.20
CA THR A 111 -8.04 -42.29 39.84
C THR A 111 -6.85 -43.19 40.18
N GLU A 112 -5.63 -42.63 40.10
CA GLU A 112 -4.26 -43.19 40.22
C GLU A 112 -3.91 -44.14 41.40
N GLU A 113 -4.86 -44.61 42.21
CA GLU A 113 -4.61 -45.46 43.39
C GLU A 113 -5.43 -46.76 43.36
N SER A 114 -5.22 -47.66 42.40
CA SER A 114 -5.37 -49.11 42.62
C SER A 114 -4.82 -49.90 41.42
N GLN A 115 -4.87 -51.24 41.48
CA GLN A 115 -4.26 -52.25 40.61
C GLN A 115 -4.70 -52.25 39.11
N GLU A 116 -4.82 -51.08 38.48
CA GLU A 116 -5.46 -50.88 37.16
C GLU A 116 -4.48 -50.82 35.96
N ASP A 117 -3.16 -50.86 36.18
CA ASP A 117 -2.16 -50.74 35.09
C ASP A 117 -2.24 -51.89 34.07
N GLU A 118 -2.40 -53.14 34.52
CA GLU A 118 -2.55 -54.29 33.61
C GLU A 118 -3.84 -54.19 32.78
N HIS A 119 -4.96 -53.78 33.41
CA HIS A 119 -6.23 -53.58 32.73
C HIS A 119 -6.15 -52.50 31.66
N ASN A 120 -5.54 -51.35 31.99
CA ASN A 120 -5.36 -50.25 31.07
C ASN A 120 -4.45 -50.65 29.90
N SER A 121 -3.39 -51.42 30.15
CA SER A 121 -2.50 -51.92 29.09
C SER A 121 -3.23 -52.83 28.08
N GLU A 122 -4.02 -53.79 28.56
CA GLU A 122 -4.81 -54.68 27.69
C GLU A 122 -5.93 -53.91 26.96
N PHE A 123 -6.55 -52.93 27.63
CA PHE A 123 -7.55 -52.10 26.99
C PHE A 123 -6.96 -51.23 25.87
N TYR A 124 -5.81 -50.58 26.08
CA TYR A 124 -5.19 -49.77 25.03
C TYR A 124 -4.74 -50.61 23.84
N GLN A 125 -4.26 -51.83 24.08
CA GLN A 125 -3.99 -52.78 22.99
C GLN A 125 -5.27 -53.16 22.24
N LEU A 126 -6.37 -53.40 22.96
CA LEU A 126 -7.68 -53.63 22.34
C LEU A 126 -8.17 -52.43 21.54
N LEU A 127 -7.94 -51.20 22.01
CA LEU A 127 -8.30 -49.97 21.30
C LEU A 127 -7.56 -49.87 19.96
N VAL A 128 -6.26 -50.19 19.93
CA VAL A 128 -5.47 -50.31 18.67
C VAL A 128 -6.11 -51.33 17.73
N GLU A 129 -6.53 -52.49 18.25
CA GLU A 129 -7.18 -53.53 17.44
C GLU A 129 -8.57 -53.11 16.94
N ILE A 130 -9.37 -52.38 17.73
CA ILE A 130 -10.67 -51.81 17.29
C ILE A 130 -10.47 -50.82 16.15
N LEU A 131 -9.50 -49.91 16.28
CA LEU A 131 -9.21 -48.90 15.26
C LEU A 131 -8.63 -49.55 14.00
N SER A 132 -7.76 -50.56 14.14
CA SER A 132 -7.19 -51.30 13.01
C SER A 132 -8.25 -52.11 12.27
N PHE A 133 -9.16 -52.75 13.02
CA PHE A 133 -10.32 -53.45 12.47
C PHE A 133 -11.22 -52.47 11.70
N SER A 134 -11.48 -51.29 12.26
CA SER A 134 -12.29 -50.26 11.61
C SER A 134 -11.65 -49.74 10.32
N GLU A 135 -10.34 -49.51 10.32
CA GLU A 135 -9.57 -49.17 9.11
C GLU A 135 -9.67 -50.27 8.05
N SER A 136 -9.52 -51.53 8.44
CA SER A 136 -9.62 -52.67 7.51
C SER A 136 -11.01 -52.81 6.89
N ILE A 137 -12.08 -52.54 7.67
CA ILE A 137 -13.45 -52.48 7.14
C ILE A 137 -13.54 -51.37 6.08
N LEU A 138 -13.08 -50.15 6.38
CA LEU A 138 -13.12 -49.01 5.45
C LEU A 138 -12.31 -49.26 4.17
N SER A 139 -11.10 -49.80 4.31
CA SER A 139 -10.21 -50.20 3.21
C SER A 139 -10.80 -51.29 2.33
N THR A 140 -11.68 -52.13 2.89
CA THR A 140 -12.37 -53.17 2.13
C THR A 140 -13.67 -52.65 1.52
N LEU A 141 -14.42 -51.77 2.20
CA LEU A 141 -15.59 -51.05 1.64
C LEU A 141 -15.23 -50.29 0.36
N LEU A 142 -13.99 -49.77 0.25
CA LEU A 142 -13.46 -49.16 -0.98
C LEU A 142 -13.54 -50.08 -2.22
N LYS A 143 -13.49 -51.40 -2.04
CA LYS A 143 -13.57 -52.39 -3.14
C LYS A 143 -15.02 -52.67 -3.56
N PHE A 144 -16.00 -52.28 -2.75
CA PHE A 144 -17.43 -52.49 -2.96
C PHE A 144 -18.11 -51.13 -3.07
N ALA A 145 -18.12 -50.53 -4.25
CA ALA A 145 -18.61 -49.17 -4.45
C ALA A 145 -20.12 -49.08 -4.76
N ASP A 146 -20.75 -50.19 -5.15
CA ASP A 146 -22.14 -50.22 -5.65
C ASP A 146 -23.07 -50.91 -4.63
N PHE A 147 -23.76 -50.11 -3.81
CA PHE A 147 -24.72 -50.58 -2.82
C PHE A 147 -26.12 -50.10 -3.19
N CYS A 148 -27.04 -51.02 -3.49
CA CYS A 148 -28.43 -50.70 -3.81
C CYS A 148 -29.39 -50.81 -2.61
N ASP A 149 -28.93 -51.27 -1.45
CA ASP A 149 -29.76 -51.49 -0.26
C ASP A 149 -29.69 -50.31 0.72
N ASN A 150 -30.82 -49.66 0.99
CA ASN A 150 -30.91 -48.51 1.90
C ASN A 150 -30.56 -48.89 3.36
N GLU A 151 -30.94 -50.09 3.83
CA GLU A 151 -30.67 -50.51 5.20
C GLU A 151 -29.17 -50.72 5.44
N LEU A 152 -28.46 -51.21 4.43
CA LEU A 152 -27.00 -51.34 4.44
C LEU A 152 -26.30 -49.97 4.40
N LEU A 153 -26.86 -48.99 3.67
CA LEU A 153 -26.32 -47.62 3.60
C LEU A 153 -26.41 -46.92 4.97
N ASP A 154 -27.52 -47.06 5.69
CA ASP A 154 -27.68 -46.55 7.05
C ASP A 154 -26.66 -47.16 8.03
N ILE A 155 -26.41 -48.46 7.90
CA ILE A 155 -25.41 -49.16 8.71
C ILE A 155 -23.99 -48.65 8.41
N VAL A 156 -23.65 -48.36 7.15
CA VAL A 156 -22.35 -47.77 6.79
C VAL A 156 -22.21 -46.35 7.36
N GLU A 157 -23.25 -45.54 7.28
CA GLU A 157 -23.25 -44.18 7.85
C GLU A 157 -23.03 -44.21 9.37
N SER A 158 -23.78 -45.06 10.07
CA SER A 158 -23.62 -45.26 11.52
C SER A 158 -22.22 -45.78 11.88
N PHE A 159 -21.67 -46.69 11.09
CA PHE A 159 -20.33 -47.22 11.33
C PHE A 159 -19.25 -46.15 11.18
N ILE A 160 -19.26 -45.38 10.08
CA ILE A 160 -18.28 -44.31 9.83
C ILE A 160 -18.36 -43.25 10.94
N LEU A 161 -19.57 -42.86 11.33
CA LEU A 161 -19.80 -41.90 12.40
C LEU A 161 -19.17 -42.37 13.71
N GLU A 162 -19.42 -43.61 14.12
CA GLU A 162 -18.91 -44.14 15.40
C GLU A 162 -17.41 -44.43 15.38
N ALA A 163 -16.87 -44.89 14.25
CA ALA A 163 -15.42 -45.05 14.07
C ALA A 163 -14.69 -43.69 14.19
N LEU A 164 -15.25 -42.63 13.61
CA LEU A 164 -14.71 -41.27 13.72
C LEU A 164 -14.94 -40.66 15.13
N ASN A 165 -16.03 -40.99 15.81
CA ASN A 165 -16.24 -40.60 17.22
C ASN A 165 -15.18 -41.22 18.12
N LEU A 166 -14.92 -42.52 17.96
CA LEU A 166 -13.88 -43.20 18.72
C LEU A 166 -12.51 -42.56 18.46
N THR A 167 -12.17 -42.35 17.18
CA THR A 167 -10.92 -41.69 16.77
C THR A 167 -10.77 -40.30 17.39
N LYS A 168 -11.86 -39.53 17.43
CA LYS A 168 -11.88 -38.21 18.06
C LYS A 168 -11.62 -38.29 19.57
N ASP A 169 -12.33 -39.19 20.25
CA ASP A 169 -12.24 -39.36 21.70
C ASP A 169 -10.85 -39.88 22.11
N SER A 170 -10.22 -40.76 21.32
CA SER A 170 -8.86 -41.23 21.60
C SER A 170 -7.79 -40.16 21.36
N ILE A 171 -7.94 -39.31 20.35
CA ILE A 171 -7.02 -38.18 20.10
C ILE A 171 -7.09 -37.14 21.22
N SER A 172 -8.29 -36.81 21.73
CA SER A 172 -8.42 -35.84 22.83
C SER A 172 -7.67 -36.27 24.09
N ASP A 173 -7.52 -37.57 24.30
CA ASP A 173 -6.92 -38.14 25.50
C ASP A 173 -5.55 -38.80 25.24
N ALA A 174 -4.96 -38.63 24.05
CA ALA A 174 -3.70 -39.28 23.65
C ALA A 174 -2.55 -39.05 24.63
N LYS A 175 -2.47 -37.87 25.27
CA LYS A 175 -1.48 -37.54 26.31
C LYS A 175 -1.57 -38.38 27.57
N ARG A 176 -2.75 -38.93 27.89
CA ARG A 176 -3.00 -39.79 29.06
C ARG A 176 -2.74 -41.27 28.76
N ILE A 177 -2.56 -41.63 27.49
CA ILE A 177 -2.40 -43.01 26.99
C ILE A 177 -0.90 -43.32 26.70
N GLN A 178 0.02 -42.76 27.49
CA GLN A 178 1.45 -42.57 27.11
C GLN A 178 2.19 -43.81 26.57
N SER A 179 1.88 -45.03 27.05
CA SER A 179 2.57 -46.26 26.61
C SER A 179 2.15 -46.73 25.21
N PHE A 180 0.93 -46.43 24.75
CA PHE A 180 0.39 -46.88 23.45
C PHE A 180 0.07 -45.73 22.49
N GLY A 181 0.18 -44.47 22.92
CA GLY A 181 -0.23 -43.29 22.15
C GLY A 181 0.36 -43.22 20.74
N SER A 182 1.64 -43.58 20.55
CA SER A 182 2.27 -43.53 19.22
C SER A 182 1.70 -44.56 18.24
N GLU A 183 1.31 -45.75 18.73
CA GLU A 183 0.72 -46.80 17.91
C GLU A 183 -0.75 -46.47 17.59
N ILE A 184 -1.49 -45.96 18.57
CA ILE A 184 -2.86 -45.46 18.41
C ILE A 184 -2.91 -44.35 17.34
N LEU A 185 -2.08 -43.30 17.48
CA LEU A 185 -2.02 -42.20 16.50
C LEU A 185 -1.69 -42.67 15.08
N LYS A 186 -0.85 -43.70 14.94
CA LYS A 186 -0.51 -44.28 13.63
C LYS A 186 -1.73 -44.96 12.99
N VAL A 187 -2.48 -45.73 13.76
CA VAL A 187 -3.68 -46.41 13.26
C VAL A 187 -4.80 -45.41 12.95
N GLU A 188 -4.99 -44.40 13.78
CA GLU A 188 -5.94 -43.31 13.54
C GLU A 188 -5.63 -42.55 12.25
N GLN A 189 -4.34 -42.28 11.97
CA GLN A 189 -3.92 -41.67 10.72
C GLN A 189 -4.34 -42.52 9.50
N MET A 190 -4.18 -43.84 9.58
CA MET A 190 -4.58 -44.76 8.51
C MET A 190 -6.10 -44.79 8.35
N LEU A 191 -6.84 -44.83 9.46
CA LEU A 191 -8.31 -44.81 9.50
C LEU A 191 -8.86 -43.54 8.84
N ILE A 192 -8.36 -42.36 9.21
CA ILE A 192 -8.75 -41.09 8.59
C ILE A 192 -8.48 -41.13 7.07
N GLY A 193 -7.30 -41.63 6.68
CA GLY A 193 -6.93 -41.79 5.28
C GLY A 193 -7.90 -42.70 4.51
N ALA A 194 -8.34 -43.80 5.13
CA ALA A 194 -9.30 -44.74 4.56
C ALA A 194 -10.70 -44.08 4.40
N VAL A 195 -11.18 -43.33 5.39
CA VAL A 195 -12.44 -42.57 5.31
C VAL A 195 -12.41 -41.57 4.15
N VAL A 196 -11.34 -40.78 4.02
CA VAL A 196 -11.22 -39.78 2.95
C VAL A 196 -11.22 -40.46 1.57
N LYS A 197 -10.51 -41.57 1.41
CA LYS A 197 -10.50 -42.35 0.17
C LYS A 197 -11.89 -42.92 -0.14
N LEU A 198 -12.59 -43.45 0.86
CA LEU A 198 -13.94 -44.01 0.69
C LEU A 198 -14.92 -42.94 0.22
N CYS A 199 -14.92 -41.76 0.86
CA CYS A 199 -15.77 -40.65 0.46
C CYS A 199 -15.45 -40.18 -0.98
N LYS A 200 -14.17 -40.13 -1.37
CA LYS A 200 -13.75 -39.87 -2.75
C LYS A 200 -14.32 -40.87 -3.73
N ALA A 201 -14.10 -42.16 -3.49
CA ALA A 201 -14.59 -43.22 -4.36
C ALA A 201 -16.12 -43.20 -4.50
N ARG A 202 -16.86 -42.89 -3.43
CA ARG A 202 -18.34 -42.77 -3.47
C ARG A 202 -18.83 -41.53 -4.18
N SER A 203 -18.08 -40.43 -4.12
CA SER A 203 -18.47 -39.18 -4.75
C SER A 203 -18.37 -39.17 -6.27
N GLU A 204 -17.52 -40.03 -6.86
CA GLU A 204 -17.41 -40.20 -8.33
C GLU A 204 -18.73 -40.71 -8.96
N TRP A 205 -19.62 -41.29 -8.16
CA TRP A 205 -20.93 -41.78 -8.57
C TRP A 205 -22.02 -40.71 -8.53
N VAL A 206 -21.74 -39.55 -7.93
CA VAL A 206 -22.66 -38.42 -7.85
C VAL A 206 -22.35 -37.45 -8.98
N ASN A 207 -23.33 -37.19 -9.85
CA ASN A 207 -23.17 -36.19 -10.90
C ASN A 207 -23.34 -34.76 -10.32
N TRP A 208 -22.24 -34.18 -9.87
CA TRP A 208 -22.21 -32.84 -9.26
C TRP A 208 -22.54 -31.70 -10.24
N GLU A 209 -22.33 -31.89 -11.56
CA GLU A 209 -22.49 -30.87 -12.60
C GLU A 209 -23.94 -30.64 -13.06
N GLY A 210 -24.90 -31.49 -12.63
CA GLY A 210 -26.31 -31.45 -13.06
C GLY A 210 -27.31 -30.86 -12.06
N SER A 211 -26.86 -30.27 -10.95
CA SER A 211 -27.70 -29.90 -9.81
C SER A 211 -28.45 -28.56 -9.98
N ASP A 212 -29.32 -28.48 -10.99
CA ASP A 212 -30.50 -27.63 -10.89
C ASP A 212 -31.43 -28.23 -9.82
N GLU A 213 -31.85 -27.44 -8.82
CA GLU A 213 -32.79 -27.84 -7.74
C GLU A 213 -34.07 -28.54 -8.24
N LYS A 214 -34.37 -28.43 -9.54
CA LYS A 214 -35.56 -29.02 -10.17
C LYS A 214 -35.36 -30.43 -10.77
N ARG A 215 -34.13 -30.92 -10.95
CA ARG A 215 -33.87 -32.21 -11.65
C ARG A 215 -33.70 -33.43 -10.73
N LEU A 216 -33.59 -33.25 -9.41
CA LEU A 216 -33.34 -34.35 -8.45
C LEU A 216 -34.48 -35.38 -8.30
N ARG A 217 -35.56 -35.28 -9.09
CA ARG A 217 -36.80 -36.05 -8.87
C ARG A 217 -36.96 -37.31 -9.71
N VAL A 218 -36.08 -37.63 -10.67
CA VAL A 218 -36.47 -38.63 -11.70
C VAL A 218 -35.67 -39.93 -11.70
N ASP A 219 -34.36 -39.98 -11.42
CA ASP A 219 -33.63 -41.27 -11.42
C ASP A 219 -32.58 -41.35 -10.28
N ASN A 220 -32.81 -42.26 -9.31
CA ASN A 220 -31.97 -42.61 -8.13
C ASN A 220 -31.65 -41.54 -7.05
N PRO A 221 -32.67 -41.02 -6.32
CA PRO A 221 -32.48 -40.01 -5.26
C PRO A 221 -31.83 -40.52 -3.96
N THR A 222 -31.92 -41.80 -3.61
CA THR A 222 -31.48 -42.31 -2.28
C THR A 222 -29.97 -42.48 -2.16
N ALA A 223 -29.30 -43.05 -3.17
CA ALA A 223 -27.85 -43.28 -3.12
C ALA A 223 -27.03 -41.97 -3.13
N VAL A 224 -27.49 -40.95 -3.85
CA VAL A 224 -26.88 -39.61 -3.90
C VAL A 224 -27.00 -38.90 -2.56
N ASP A 225 -28.17 -38.95 -1.93
CA ASP A 225 -28.42 -38.34 -0.60
C ASP A 225 -27.54 -38.97 0.49
N HIS A 226 -27.37 -40.30 0.49
CA HIS A 226 -26.48 -40.99 1.44
C HIS A 226 -24.99 -40.66 1.22
N ALA A 227 -24.53 -40.54 -0.04
CA ALA A 227 -23.15 -40.13 -0.32
C ALA A 227 -22.86 -38.71 0.21
N VAL A 228 -23.84 -37.79 0.09
CA VAL A 228 -23.78 -36.44 0.65
C VAL A 228 -23.73 -36.48 2.18
N LYS A 229 -24.61 -37.25 2.84
CA LYS A 229 -24.65 -37.38 4.32
C LYS A 229 -23.36 -37.95 4.89
N ILE A 230 -22.83 -39.02 4.30
CA ILE A 230 -21.57 -39.63 4.74
C ILE A 230 -20.41 -38.65 4.58
N THR A 231 -20.34 -37.96 3.44
CA THR A 231 -19.28 -36.96 3.18
C THR A 231 -19.38 -35.79 4.15
N LYS A 232 -20.59 -35.30 4.44
CA LYS A 232 -20.85 -34.28 5.46
C LYS A 232 -20.40 -34.72 6.85
N CYS A 233 -20.82 -35.91 7.29
CA CYS A 233 -20.40 -36.49 8.57
C CYS A 233 -18.87 -36.59 8.67
N ALA A 234 -18.22 -37.07 7.60
CA ALA A 234 -16.77 -37.13 7.53
C ALA A 234 -16.14 -35.74 7.65
N ILE A 235 -16.62 -34.73 6.90
CA ILE A 235 -16.12 -33.36 6.98
C ILE A 235 -16.24 -32.80 8.40
N GLU A 236 -17.41 -32.91 9.04
CA GLU A 236 -17.65 -32.38 10.38
C GLU A 236 -16.75 -33.03 11.43
N LYS A 237 -16.54 -34.35 11.35
CA LYS A 237 -15.68 -35.08 12.29
C LYS A 237 -14.20 -34.82 12.04
N LEU A 238 -13.75 -34.80 10.78
CA LEU A 238 -12.37 -34.46 10.44
C LEU A 238 -12.03 -33.02 10.83
N PHE A 239 -12.97 -32.10 10.69
CA PHE A 239 -12.85 -30.74 11.19
C PHE A 239 -12.64 -30.72 12.71
N GLN A 240 -13.47 -31.42 13.49
CA GLN A 240 -13.31 -31.52 14.95
C GLN A 240 -11.98 -32.16 15.36
N ILE A 241 -11.59 -33.25 14.70
CA ILE A 241 -10.32 -33.93 14.93
C ILE A 241 -9.14 -33.00 14.62
N GLY A 242 -9.21 -32.26 13.51
CA GLY A 242 -8.18 -31.29 13.12
C GLY A 242 -7.99 -30.17 14.14
N VAL A 243 -9.07 -29.70 14.77
CA VAL A 243 -9.02 -28.70 15.85
C VAL A 243 -8.39 -29.29 17.12
N LEU A 244 -8.78 -30.50 17.52
CA LEU A 244 -8.17 -31.19 18.67
C LEU A 244 -6.67 -31.40 18.48
N ALA A 245 -6.26 -31.86 17.30
CA ALA A 245 -4.86 -32.08 16.96
C ALA A 245 -4.05 -30.77 16.94
N ALA A 246 -4.69 -29.63 16.60
CA ALA A 246 -4.07 -28.32 16.68
C ALA A 246 -3.82 -27.87 18.13
N ASN A 247 -4.78 -28.11 19.02
CA ASN A 247 -4.69 -27.76 20.44
C ASN A 247 -3.68 -28.62 21.21
N ASP A 248 -3.33 -29.80 20.70
CA ASP A 248 -2.43 -30.75 21.37
C ASP A 248 -0.94 -30.33 21.34
N GLY A 249 -0.59 -29.32 20.52
CA GLY A 249 0.74 -28.71 20.48
C GLY A 249 1.83 -29.65 19.95
N GLY A 250 2.09 -29.61 18.62
CA GLY A 250 3.21 -30.29 17.95
C GLY A 250 3.22 -31.83 17.94
N ASN A 251 2.60 -32.48 18.92
CA ASN A 251 2.64 -33.94 19.11
C ASN A 251 1.76 -34.70 18.11
N SER A 252 0.76 -34.04 17.54
CA SER A 252 -0.25 -34.64 16.65
C SER A 252 -0.22 -34.06 15.22
N VAL A 253 0.96 -33.62 14.74
CA VAL A 253 1.12 -32.94 13.43
C VAL A 253 0.65 -33.80 12.24
N ASN A 254 0.89 -35.12 12.28
CA ASN A 254 0.45 -36.02 11.20
C ASN A 254 -1.07 -36.11 11.12
N ILE A 255 -1.74 -36.25 12.27
CA ILE A 255 -3.21 -36.26 12.37
C ILE A 255 -3.78 -34.93 11.90
N LEU A 256 -3.20 -33.82 12.35
CA LEU A 256 -3.59 -32.47 11.96
C LEU A 256 -3.53 -32.30 10.43
N ASN A 257 -2.40 -32.67 9.83
CA ASN A 257 -2.17 -32.55 8.40
C ASN A 257 -3.16 -33.40 7.59
N VAL A 258 -3.34 -34.67 7.96
CA VAL A 258 -4.25 -35.58 7.26
C VAL A 258 -5.71 -35.15 7.43
N SER A 259 -6.11 -34.68 8.60
CA SER A 259 -7.48 -34.25 8.88
C SER A 259 -7.86 -33.00 8.07
N TRP A 260 -7.06 -31.94 8.12
CA TRP A 260 -7.33 -30.70 7.37
C TRP A 260 -7.21 -30.90 5.85
N LYS A 261 -6.23 -31.68 5.37
CA LYS A 261 -6.18 -32.07 3.94
C LYS A 261 -7.41 -32.90 3.54
N GLY A 262 -7.90 -33.75 4.44
CA GLY A 262 -9.14 -34.49 4.29
C GLY A 262 -10.33 -33.55 4.10
N VAL A 263 -10.53 -32.62 5.04
CA VAL A 263 -11.59 -31.59 4.96
C VAL A 263 -11.55 -30.85 3.63
N VAL A 264 -10.40 -30.29 3.25
CA VAL A 264 -10.25 -29.56 1.97
C VAL A 264 -10.55 -30.46 0.77
N SER A 265 -10.01 -31.69 0.76
CA SER A 265 -10.24 -32.63 -0.34
C SER A 265 -11.72 -32.99 -0.49
N LEU A 266 -12.42 -33.23 0.62
CA LEU A 266 -13.83 -33.59 0.60
C LEU A 266 -14.72 -32.40 0.20
N LEU A 267 -14.37 -31.19 0.62
CA LEU A 267 -15.06 -29.98 0.19
C LEU A 267 -14.86 -29.67 -1.30
N GLN A 268 -13.69 -29.98 -1.86
CA GLN A 268 -13.39 -29.84 -3.29
C GLN A 268 -14.25 -30.74 -4.17
N ILE A 269 -14.48 -31.97 -3.73
CA ILE A 269 -15.31 -32.96 -4.43
C ILE A 269 -16.73 -32.43 -4.67
N GLY A 270 -17.32 -31.76 -3.68
CA GLY A 270 -18.67 -31.21 -3.80
C GLY A 270 -18.80 -30.04 -4.78
N GLY A 271 -17.72 -29.59 -5.42
CA GLY A 271 -17.75 -28.53 -6.44
C GLY A 271 -18.21 -27.15 -5.94
N GLY A 272 -18.27 -26.94 -4.62
CA GLY A 272 -18.86 -25.74 -4.03
C GLY A 272 -20.37 -25.84 -3.74
N ASN A 273 -20.97 -27.04 -3.86
CA ASN A 273 -22.42 -27.25 -3.79
C ASN A 273 -22.91 -27.81 -2.45
N PHE A 274 -22.02 -28.10 -1.49
CA PHE A 274 -22.43 -28.49 -0.14
C PHE A 274 -23.02 -27.31 0.64
N THR A 275 -24.35 -27.13 0.59
CA THR A 275 -25.09 -26.11 1.36
C THR A 275 -25.32 -26.51 2.81
N GLU A 276 -25.31 -27.81 3.11
CA GLU A 276 -25.61 -28.34 4.44
C GLU A 276 -24.42 -28.31 5.42
N VAL A 277 -23.20 -28.17 4.93
CA VAL A 277 -22.00 -28.06 5.75
C VAL A 277 -21.84 -26.60 6.15
N ASN A 278 -21.64 -26.33 7.45
CA ASN A 278 -21.39 -24.97 7.94
C ASN A 278 -19.95 -24.52 7.61
N ILE A 279 -19.72 -24.08 6.38
CA ILE A 279 -18.40 -23.62 5.92
C ILE A 279 -17.97 -22.36 6.65
N ALA A 280 -18.90 -21.46 6.97
CA ALA A 280 -18.62 -20.25 7.74
C ALA A 280 -17.93 -20.58 9.08
N ASN A 281 -18.42 -21.56 9.82
CA ASN A 281 -17.81 -22.01 11.07
C ASN A 281 -16.41 -22.63 10.88
N ILE A 282 -16.21 -23.39 9.80
CA ILE A 282 -14.89 -23.96 9.45
C ILE A 282 -13.89 -22.83 9.18
N VAL A 283 -14.30 -21.81 8.39
CA VAL A 283 -13.48 -20.64 8.09
C VAL A 283 -13.16 -19.87 9.37
N LEU A 284 -14.15 -19.52 10.19
CA LEU A 284 -13.93 -18.82 11.47
C LEU A 284 -12.94 -19.55 12.38
N THR A 285 -13.05 -20.88 12.44
CA THR A 285 -12.13 -21.71 13.24
C THR A 285 -10.71 -21.70 12.66
N LEU A 286 -10.56 -21.76 11.34
CA LEU A 286 -9.25 -21.60 10.69
C LEU A 286 -8.65 -20.22 10.97
N LEU A 287 -9.44 -19.15 10.92
CA LEU A 287 -8.99 -17.79 11.27
C LEU A 287 -8.51 -17.73 12.73
N ALA A 288 -9.23 -18.37 13.67
CA ALA A 288 -8.78 -18.45 15.06
C ALA A 288 -7.44 -19.21 15.18
N LEU A 289 -7.27 -20.33 14.46
CA LEU A 289 -6.03 -21.11 14.43
C LEU A 289 -4.85 -20.37 13.77
N ILE A 290 -5.12 -19.32 12.97
CA ILE A 290 -4.12 -18.42 12.38
C ILE A 290 -3.71 -17.33 13.37
N ILE A 291 -4.69 -16.73 14.05
CA ILE A 291 -4.52 -15.57 14.92
C ILE A 291 -3.92 -15.94 16.28
N GLU A 292 -4.32 -17.07 16.87
CA GLU A 292 -3.87 -17.45 18.23
C GLU A 292 -2.35 -17.69 18.32
N PRO A 293 -1.70 -18.41 17.37
CA PRO A 293 -0.24 -18.54 17.40
C PRO A 293 0.47 -17.20 17.27
N LEU A 294 -0.02 -16.29 16.42
CA LEU A 294 0.56 -14.96 16.27
C LEU A 294 0.42 -14.13 17.54
N LYS A 295 -0.73 -14.21 18.22
CA LYS A 295 -0.96 -13.57 19.52
C LYS A 295 0.02 -14.06 20.59
N CYS A 296 0.19 -15.37 20.73
CA CYS A 296 1.17 -15.94 21.68
C CYS A 296 2.60 -15.47 21.40
N VAL A 297 2.94 -15.24 20.14
CA VAL A 297 4.26 -14.80 19.71
C VAL A 297 4.49 -13.34 20.02
N VAL A 298 3.48 -12.49 19.82
CA VAL A 298 3.49 -11.11 20.27
C VAL A 298 3.75 -11.05 21.77
N GLU A 299 3.04 -11.85 22.58
CA GLU A 299 3.28 -11.93 24.03
C GLU A 299 4.71 -12.40 24.34
N SER A 300 5.18 -13.48 23.71
CA SER A 300 6.52 -14.01 23.94
C SER A 300 7.61 -13.01 23.59
N TRP A 301 7.58 -12.45 22.37
CA TRP A 301 8.56 -11.49 21.91
C TRP A 301 8.50 -10.19 22.71
N SER A 302 7.35 -9.86 23.32
CA SER A 302 7.22 -8.67 24.16
C SER A 302 8.00 -8.78 25.46
N SER A 303 8.06 -9.99 26.01
CA SER A 303 8.71 -10.27 27.29
C SER A 303 10.21 -10.53 27.16
N SER A 304 10.71 -10.87 25.97
CA SER A 304 12.05 -11.45 25.77
C SER A 304 12.94 -10.71 24.76
N LEU A 305 12.58 -9.51 24.29
CA LEU A 305 13.26 -8.80 23.19
C LEU A 305 14.64 -8.21 23.55
N ASN A 306 15.54 -9.02 24.08
CA ASN A 306 16.93 -8.62 24.34
C ASN A 306 17.90 -9.07 23.22
N GLU A 307 17.49 -10.03 22.38
CA GLU A 307 18.33 -10.64 21.33
C GLU A 307 17.57 -10.75 19.99
N THR A 308 18.32 -10.82 18.89
CA THR A 308 17.77 -10.97 17.54
C THR A 308 17.12 -12.35 17.35
N ILE A 309 15.90 -12.39 16.79
CA ILE A 309 15.21 -13.66 16.52
C ILE A 309 15.85 -14.38 15.33
N SER A 310 16.15 -15.67 15.50
CA SER A 310 16.72 -16.51 14.44
C SER A 310 15.68 -16.88 13.37
N VAL A 311 16.15 -17.16 12.14
CA VAL A 311 15.30 -17.64 11.04
C VAL A 311 14.58 -18.95 11.40
N ILE A 312 15.24 -19.84 12.15
CA ILE A 312 14.67 -21.14 12.56
C ILE A 312 13.49 -20.90 13.50
N GLU A 313 13.65 -20.00 14.47
CA GLU A 313 12.59 -19.65 15.41
C GLU A 313 11.40 -19.00 14.71
N ALA A 314 11.65 -18.06 13.82
CA ALA A 314 10.59 -17.44 13.01
C ALA A 314 9.85 -18.47 12.14
N LYS A 315 10.58 -19.39 11.47
CA LYS A 315 9.95 -20.45 10.64
C LYS A 315 9.14 -21.44 11.48
N ARG A 316 9.58 -21.77 12.70
CA ARG A 316 8.85 -22.66 13.63
C ARG A 316 7.43 -22.16 13.91
N ILE A 317 7.26 -20.84 14.00
CA ILE A 317 5.99 -20.16 14.26
C ILE A 317 5.18 -19.96 12.99
N LEU A 318 5.80 -19.42 11.93
CA LEU A 318 5.09 -18.93 10.76
C LEU A 318 4.70 -20.04 9.77
N VAL A 319 5.38 -21.20 9.78
CA VAL A 319 5.03 -22.34 8.92
C VAL A 319 3.64 -22.93 9.27
N PRO A 320 3.30 -23.19 10.55
CA PRO A 320 1.94 -23.56 10.94
C PRO A 320 0.88 -22.53 10.51
N VAL A 321 1.17 -21.23 10.69
CA VAL A 321 0.27 -20.14 10.28
C VAL A 321 0.02 -20.19 8.77
N LYS A 322 1.07 -20.36 7.96
CA LYS A 322 0.97 -20.55 6.51
C LYS A 322 0.08 -21.75 6.16
N PHE A 323 0.24 -22.87 6.86
CA PHE A 323 -0.56 -24.07 6.63
C PHE A 323 -2.06 -23.81 6.77
N TYR A 324 -2.49 -23.14 7.85
CA TYR A 324 -3.90 -22.81 8.04
C TYR A 324 -4.40 -21.76 7.04
N LEU A 325 -3.60 -20.73 6.75
CA LEU A 325 -3.93 -19.73 5.73
C LEU A 325 -4.16 -20.37 4.36
N VAL A 326 -3.29 -21.26 3.89
CA VAL A 326 -3.47 -21.97 2.61
C VAL A 326 -4.77 -22.76 2.57
N ASN A 327 -5.14 -23.43 3.67
CA ASN A 327 -6.40 -24.17 3.75
C ASN A 327 -7.61 -23.22 3.76
N ALA A 328 -7.54 -22.09 4.48
CA ALA A 328 -8.58 -21.09 4.51
C ALA A 328 -8.81 -20.47 3.11
N VAL A 329 -7.74 -20.10 2.40
CA VAL A 329 -7.80 -19.60 1.02
C VAL A 329 -8.53 -20.58 0.11
N LYS A 330 -8.11 -21.85 0.13
CA LYS A 330 -8.73 -22.90 -0.71
C LYS A 330 -10.23 -23.05 -0.44
N ILE A 331 -10.63 -23.08 0.84
CA ILE A 331 -12.04 -23.23 1.22
C ILE A 331 -12.86 -22.00 0.81
N CYS A 332 -12.34 -20.78 1.06
CA CYS A 332 -13.02 -19.54 0.70
C CYS A 332 -13.21 -19.41 -0.82
N SER A 333 -12.20 -19.79 -1.62
CA SER A 333 -12.31 -19.80 -3.09
C SER A 333 -13.36 -20.80 -3.60
N LEU A 334 -13.55 -21.93 -2.92
CA LEU A 334 -14.54 -22.95 -3.31
C LEU A 334 -15.97 -22.57 -2.92
N TYR A 335 -16.15 -21.95 -1.75
CA TYR A 335 -17.44 -21.60 -1.14
C TYR A 335 -17.58 -20.09 -0.87
N PRO A 336 -17.48 -19.23 -1.90
CA PRO A 336 -17.38 -17.79 -1.73
C PRO A 336 -18.63 -17.16 -1.10
N HIS A 337 -19.84 -17.67 -1.37
CA HIS A 337 -21.06 -17.16 -0.73
C HIS A 337 -21.08 -17.38 0.79
N GLN A 338 -20.66 -18.56 1.26
CA GLN A 338 -20.60 -18.83 2.69
C GLN A 338 -19.42 -18.10 3.34
N ALA A 339 -18.26 -18.03 2.66
CA ALA A 339 -17.13 -17.25 3.14
C ALA A 339 -17.46 -15.75 3.24
N TYR A 340 -18.24 -15.21 2.30
CA TYR A 340 -18.73 -13.83 2.36
C TYR A 340 -19.58 -13.58 3.60
N THR A 341 -20.31 -14.56 4.16
CA THR A 341 -21.07 -14.33 5.42
C THR A 341 -20.19 -13.98 6.62
N VAL A 342 -18.89 -14.28 6.55
CA VAL A 342 -17.87 -14.00 7.57
C VAL A 342 -16.74 -13.11 7.03
N TYR A 343 -17.03 -12.29 6.02
CA TYR A 343 -16.03 -11.43 5.37
C TYR A 343 -15.39 -10.43 6.32
N LYS A 344 -16.13 -9.97 7.35
CA LYS A 344 -15.64 -9.03 8.36
C LYS A 344 -14.50 -9.65 9.18
N GLU A 345 -14.64 -10.91 9.54
CA GLU A 345 -13.62 -11.67 10.27
C GLU A 345 -12.42 -11.99 9.37
N ILE A 346 -12.66 -12.31 8.10
CA ILE A 346 -11.59 -12.53 7.10
C ILE A 346 -10.75 -11.26 6.93
N THR A 347 -11.39 -10.14 6.64
CA THR A 347 -10.72 -8.83 6.45
C THR A 347 -9.99 -8.39 7.71
N HIS A 348 -10.58 -8.59 8.89
CA HIS A 348 -9.93 -8.29 10.16
C HIS A 348 -8.70 -9.18 10.40
N CYS A 349 -8.78 -10.48 10.12
CA CYS A 349 -7.64 -11.39 10.22
C CYS A 349 -6.48 -10.91 9.34
N VAL A 350 -6.76 -10.54 8.09
CA VAL A 350 -5.78 -10.00 7.15
C VAL A 350 -5.14 -8.72 7.68
N LEU A 351 -5.95 -7.79 8.20
CA LEU A 351 -5.44 -6.55 8.80
C LEU A 351 -4.55 -6.80 10.03
N LYS A 352 -4.89 -7.78 10.89
CA LYS A 352 -4.05 -8.15 12.04
C LYS A 352 -2.69 -8.69 11.59
N ILE A 353 -2.69 -9.57 10.60
CA ILE A 353 -1.47 -10.16 10.03
C ILE A 353 -0.61 -9.07 9.38
N THR A 354 -1.19 -8.21 8.54
CA THR A 354 -0.45 -7.12 7.87
C THR A 354 0.07 -6.08 8.88
N SER A 355 -0.71 -5.72 9.90
CA SER A 355 -0.25 -4.77 10.93
C SER A 355 0.89 -5.37 11.76
N PHE A 356 0.81 -6.66 12.09
CA PHE A 356 1.90 -7.37 12.76
C PHE A 356 3.17 -7.41 11.89
N TRP A 357 3.04 -7.64 10.58
CA TRP A 357 4.17 -7.59 9.66
C TRP A 357 4.89 -6.23 9.64
N ILE A 358 4.13 -5.13 9.60
CA ILE A 358 4.68 -3.77 9.65
C ILE A 358 5.44 -3.55 10.96
N PHE A 359 4.87 -3.99 12.08
CA PHE A 359 5.53 -3.92 13.38
C PHE A 359 6.87 -4.68 13.39
N VAL A 360 6.87 -5.95 12.95
CA VAL A 360 8.08 -6.80 12.89
C VAL A 360 9.14 -6.20 11.96
N SER A 361 8.73 -5.46 10.93
CA SER A 361 9.63 -4.80 9.98
C SER A 361 10.25 -3.51 10.52
N ASN A 362 9.51 -2.79 11.39
CA ASN A 362 10.00 -1.58 12.04
C ASN A 362 11.04 -1.91 13.13
N GLU A 363 10.89 -3.05 13.79
CA GLU A 363 11.76 -3.44 14.91
C GLU A 363 13.09 -4.04 14.42
N SER A 364 14.19 -3.41 14.82
CA SER A 364 15.54 -3.76 14.36
C SER A 364 15.95 -5.20 14.72
N LEU A 365 15.52 -5.69 15.90
CA LEU A 365 15.83 -7.04 16.39
C LEU A 365 15.01 -8.13 15.69
N LEU A 366 13.96 -7.75 14.95
CA LEU A 366 13.02 -8.66 14.29
C LEU A 366 13.17 -8.71 12.76
N LYS A 367 14.21 -8.09 12.19
CA LYS A 367 14.44 -8.09 10.73
C LYS A 367 14.44 -9.49 10.09
N CYS A 368 15.06 -10.48 10.74
CA CYS A 368 15.04 -11.87 10.25
C CYS A 368 13.61 -12.44 10.22
N ALA A 369 12.80 -12.14 11.23
CA ALA A 369 11.40 -12.58 11.27
C ALA A 369 10.57 -11.88 10.19
N SER A 370 10.82 -10.59 9.92
CA SER A 370 10.15 -9.84 8.85
C SER A 370 10.44 -10.43 7.45
N VAL A 371 11.68 -10.85 7.19
CA VAL A 371 12.07 -11.56 5.96
C VAL A 371 11.28 -12.86 5.81
N VAL A 372 11.25 -13.69 6.85
CA VAL A 372 10.51 -14.96 6.84
C VAL A 372 9.00 -14.74 6.68
N PHE A 373 8.47 -13.68 7.29
CA PHE A 373 7.06 -13.30 7.16
C PHE A 373 6.70 -12.99 5.70
N THR A 374 7.54 -12.20 5.04
CA THR A 374 7.39 -11.82 3.63
C THR A 374 7.43 -13.06 2.74
N GLU A 375 8.42 -13.95 2.94
CA GLU A 375 8.58 -15.21 2.18
C GLU A 375 7.39 -16.17 2.35
N LEU A 376 6.81 -16.25 3.56
CA LEU A 376 5.83 -17.29 3.89
C LEU A 376 4.37 -16.83 3.82
N LEU A 377 4.08 -15.60 4.24
CA LEU A 377 2.72 -15.18 4.56
C LEU A 377 2.15 -14.07 3.67
N GLU A 378 2.96 -13.17 3.08
CA GLU A 378 2.46 -11.99 2.36
C GLU A 378 1.45 -12.37 1.27
N GLU A 379 1.86 -13.20 0.31
CA GLU A 379 1.00 -13.63 -0.81
C GLU A 379 -0.21 -14.45 -0.34
N THR A 380 -0.02 -15.35 0.63
CA THR A 380 -1.12 -16.22 1.10
C THR A 380 -2.17 -15.42 1.88
N THR A 381 -1.74 -14.39 2.61
CA THR A 381 -2.64 -13.47 3.34
C THR A 381 -3.49 -12.67 2.35
N LEU A 382 -2.89 -12.15 1.28
CA LEU A 382 -3.64 -11.48 0.20
C LEU A 382 -4.59 -12.44 -0.51
N GLY A 383 -4.14 -13.67 -0.75
CA GLY A 383 -4.95 -14.74 -1.35
C GLY A 383 -6.27 -14.99 -0.60
N LEU A 384 -6.31 -14.72 0.72
CA LEU A 384 -7.53 -14.90 1.50
C LEU A 384 -8.59 -13.86 1.14
N VAL A 385 -8.23 -12.59 0.96
CA VAL A 385 -9.17 -11.58 0.48
C VAL A 385 -9.49 -11.78 -1.00
N PHE A 386 -8.48 -12.12 -1.80
CA PHE A 386 -8.65 -12.33 -3.24
C PHE A 386 -9.59 -13.51 -3.54
N SER A 387 -9.67 -14.50 -2.64
CA SER A 387 -10.64 -15.58 -2.76
C SER A 387 -12.10 -15.10 -2.84
N LEU A 388 -12.41 -13.96 -2.22
CA LEU A 388 -13.71 -13.30 -2.31
C LEU A 388 -13.77 -12.35 -3.51
N LEU A 389 -12.77 -11.46 -3.65
CA LEU A 389 -12.78 -10.41 -4.68
C LEU A 389 -12.72 -10.97 -6.11
N ASN A 390 -11.96 -12.03 -6.34
CA ASN A 390 -11.81 -12.64 -7.67
C ASN A 390 -12.86 -13.72 -7.95
N SER A 391 -13.88 -13.85 -7.09
CA SER A 391 -14.92 -14.86 -7.29
C SER A 391 -15.95 -14.40 -8.32
N ASP A 392 -16.18 -15.21 -9.36
CA ASP A 392 -17.25 -14.99 -10.33
C ASP A 392 -18.65 -15.26 -9.76
N LYS A 393 -18.72 -15.94 -8.59
CA LYS A 393 -19.99 -16.29 -7.93
C LYS A 393 -20.56 -15.13 -7.10
N LEU A 394 -19.72 -14.21 -6.61
CA LEU A 394 -20.17 -13.07 -5.82
C LEU A 394 -20.58 -11.90 -6.70
N LYS A 395 -21.63 -11.18 -6.28
CA LYS A 395 -22.07 -9.98 -6.98
C LYS A 395 -21.08 -8.83 -6.76
N PRO A 396 -20.94 -7.89 -7.70
CA PRO A 396 -20.06 -6.74 -7.55
C PRO A 396 -20.31 -5.96 -6.25
N GLU A 397 -21.56 -5.77 -5.84
CA GLU A 397 -21.88 -5.01 -4.61
C GLU A 397 -21.29 -5.66 -3.36
N GLN A 398 -21.27 -7.00 -3.32
CA GLN A 398 -20.68 -7.76 -2.22
C GLN A 398 -19.16 -7.61 -2.20
N LYS A 399 -18.53 -7.61 -3.38
CA LYS A 399 -17.08 -7.39 -3.50
C LYS A 399 -16.70 -5.97 -3.05
N PHE A 400 -17.49 -4.98 -3.44
CA PHE A 400 -17.26 -3.58 -3.06
C PHE A 400 -17.39 -3.40 -1.55
N GLU A 401 -18.36 -4.04 -0.90
CA GLU A 401 -18.49 -3.99 0.57
C GLU A 401 -17.25 -4.54 1.29
N VAL A 402 -16.60 -5.58 0.75
CA VAL A 402 -15.33 -6.10 1.29
C VAL A 402 -14.21 -5.05 1.18
N VAL A 403 -14.11 -4.36 0.04
CA VAL A 403 -13.11 -3.31 -0.19
C VAL A 403 -13.37 -2.09 0.71
N GLU A 404 -14.63 -1.66 0.81
CA GLU A 404 -15.05 -0.57 1.70
C GLU A 404 -14.68 -0.88 3.15
N TRP A 405 -14.92 -2.12 3.60
CA TRP A 405 -14.61 -2.54 4.97
C TRP A 405 -13.10 -2.58 5.28
N LEU A 406 -12.26 -2.89 4.29
CA LEU A 406 -10.80 -2.86 4.46
C LEU A 406 -10.25 -1.44 4.56
N PHE A 407 -10.88 -0.49 3.86
CA PHE A 407 -10.38 0.87 3.68
C PHE A 407 -11.40 1.91 4.20
N ILE A 408 -11.86 1.71 5.44
CA ILE A 408 -12.73 2.64 6.17
C ILE A 408 -11.94 3.89 6.60
N ASN A 409 -12.55 5.07 6.46
CA ASN A 409 -12.06 6.30 7.06
C ASN A 409 -12.10 6.20 8.58
N GLY A 410 -10.94 6.27 9.25
CA GLY A 410 -10.84 6.23 10.72
C GLY A 410 -11.39 7.47 11.44
N GLY A 411 -12.24 8.27 10.78
CA GLY A 411 -12.66 9.61 11.21
C GLY A 411 -14.10 9.76 11.71
N ASP A 412 -15.02 8.83 11.40
CA ASP A 412 -16.45 9.04 11.71
C ASP A 412 -16.92 8.40 13.03
N SER A 413 -16.07 7.62 13.69
CA SER A 413 -16.38 7.04 14.99
C SER A 413 -15.80 7.88 16.13
N HIS A 414 -16.62 8.77 16.70
CA HIS A 414 -16.41 9.38 18.02
C HIS A 414 -16.51 8.35 19.17
N SER A 415 -15.91 7.17 19.03
CA SER A 415 -15.71 6.25 20.16
C SER A 415 -14.44 6.69 20.90
N GLY A 416 -14.64 7.35 22.03
CA GLY A 416 -13.61 7.95 22.88
C GLY A 416 -12.64 6.95 23.51
N VAL A 417 -11.75 6.39 22.69
CA VAL A 417 -10.45 5.95 23.15
C VAL A 417 -9.47 7.02 22.67
N ASP A 418 -9.07 7.90 23.57
CA ASP A 418 -7.93 8.81 23.37
C ASP A 418 -6.70 7.95 23.06
N CYS A 419 -6.49 7.63 21.79
CA CYS A 419 -5.30 6.90 21.37
C CYS A 419 -4.16 7.91 21.37
N GLN A 420 -3.29 7.79 22.37
CA GLN A 420 -2.00 8.47 22.43
C GLN A 420 -1.27 8.30 21.07
N SER A 421 -0.48 9.30 20.68
CA SER A 421 0.24 9.35 19.40
C SER A 421 0.91 8.02 19.05
N LEU A 422 1.05 7.70 17.75
CA LEU A 422 1.72 6.49 17.22
C LEU A 422 3.25 6.48 17.49
N THR A 423 3.67 7.28 18.47
CA THR A 423 5.04 7.58 18.91
C THR A 423 5.81 6.34 19.30
N ASP A 424 5.14 5.33 19.85
CA ASP A 424 5.74 4.06 20.21
C ASP A 424 4.82 2.95 19.72
N CYS A 425 5.09 2.41 18.52
CA CYS A 425 4.61 1.07 18.17
C CYS A 425 5.23 0.08 19.17
N ASN A 426 4.65 -0.02 20.37
CA ASN A 426 5.10 -0.91 21.42
C ASN A 426 4.40 -2.26 21.28
N LEU A 427 5.04 -3.32 21.75
CA LEU A 427 4.47 -4.67 21.72
C LEU A 427 3.12 -4.79 22.46
N ALA A 428 2.83 -3.89 23.40
CA ALA A 428 1.53 -3.78 24.07
C ALA A 428 0.38 -3.42 23.10
N TRP A 429 0.66 -2.61 22.08
CA TRP A 429 -0.33 -2.18 21.09
C TRP A 429 -0.68 -3.31 20.12
N VAL A 430 0.35 -4.08 19.73
CA VAL A 430 0.16 -5.27 18.90
C VAL A 430 -0.68 -6.30 19.66
N HIS A 431 -0.46 -6.46 20.96
CA HIS A 431 -1.29 -7.33 21.80
C HIS A 431 -2.77 -6.91 21.79
N GLU A 432 -3.04 -5.62 21.89
CA GLU A 432 -4.38 -5.05 21.82
C GLU A 432 -5.05 -5.28 20.46
N ILE A 433 -4.29 -5.19 19.35
CA ILE A 433 -4.77 -5.57 18.00
C ILE A 433 -5.26 -7.02 17.98
N PHE A 434 -4.50 -7.95 18.58
CA PHE A 434 -4.87 -9.37 18.60
C PHE A 434 -6.05 -9.66 19.53
N CYS A 435 -6.20 -8.94 20.65
CA CYS A 435 -7.27 -9.14 21.63
C CYS A 435 -8.62 -8.52 21.25
N SER A 436 -8.63 -7.53 20.36
CA SER A 436 -9.85 -6.79 20.02
C SER A 436 -10.72 -7.49 18.98
N GLY A 437 -12.04 -7.32 19.09
CA GLY A 437 -13.04 -7.85 18.15
C GLY A 437 -13.18 -7.01 16.87
N CYS A 438 -13.82 -7.55 15.83
CA CYS A 438 -13.90 -6.91 14.51
C CYS A 438 -14.65 -5.56 14.51
N GLU A 439 -15.76 -5.46 15.25
CA GLU A 439 -16.59 -4.25 15.27
C GLU A 439 -15.88 -3.05 15.90
N ILE A 440 -15.19 -3.28 17.02
CA ILE A 440 -14.46 -2.26 17.80
C ILE A 440 -13.28 -1.70 17.00
N MET A 441 -12.66 -2.51 16.13
CA MET A 441 -11.42 -2.18 15.43
C MET A 441 -11.60 -1.63 14.00
N SER A 442 -12.82 -1.68 13.46
CA SER A 442 -13.12 -1.22 12.10
C SER A 442 -12.76 0.26 11.84
N GLY A 443 -12.74 1.11 12.87
CA GLY A 443 -12.31 2.51 12.79
C GLY A 443 -10.95 2.83 13.44
N ALA A 444 -10.25 1.84 13.98
CA ALA A 444 -9.13 2.12 14.88
C ALA A 444 -7.88 2.64 14.17
N ARG A 445 -7.35 3.75 14.68
CA ARG A 445 -6.15 4.44 14.17
C ARG A 445 -4.91 3.55 14.14
N ILE A 446 -4.82 2.59 15.06
CA ILE A 446 -3.73 1.62 15.17
C ILE A 446 -3.56 0.72 13.93
N LEU A 447 -4.63 0.50 13.15
CA LEU A 447 -4.59 -0.34 11.95
C LEU A 447 -4.24 0.44 10.68
N LEU A 448 -4.07 1.76 10.74
CA LEU A 448 -3.88 2.61 9.55
C LEU A 448 -2.66 2.20 8.72
N LEU A 449 -1.50 1.94 9.35
CA LEU A 449 -0.30 1.50 8.64
C LEU A 449 -0.50 0.12 7.98
N GLY A 450 -1.20 -0.79 8.65
CA GLY A 450 -1.57 -2.09 8.09
C GLY A 450 -2.49 -1.96 6.87
N ARG A 451 -3.49 -1.07 6.93
CA ARG A 451 -4.37 -0.76 5.79
C ARG A 451 -3.60 -0.14 4.63
N LEU A 452 -2.68 0.79 4.92
CA LEU A 452 -1.86 1.44 3.92
C LEU A 452 -0.98 0.43 3.18
N ALA A 453 -0.31 -0.45 3.92
CA ALA A 453 0.49 -1.53 3.37
C ALA A 453 -0.34 -2.53 2.55
N LEU A 454 -1.54 -2.87 3.02
CA LEU A 454 -2.48 -3.70 2.28
C LEU A 454 -2.92 -3.03 0.98
N PHE A 455 -3.22 -1.72 1.01
CA PHE A 455 -3.61 -0.96 -0.17
C PHE A 455 -2.47 -0.89 -1.21
N ILE A 456 -1.23 -0.69 -0.78
CA ILE A 456 -0.04 -0.79 -1.65
C ILE A 456 0.03 -2.15 -2.33
N ASN A 457 -0.24 -3.22 -1.59
CA ASN A 457 -0.29 -4.56 -2.17
C ASN A 457 -1.46 -4.75 -3.15
N PHE A 458 -2.62 -4.13 -2.92
CA PHE A 458 -3.72 -4.13 -3.89
C PHE A 458 -3.32 -3.45 -5.20
N LEU A 459 -2.64 -2.31 -5.14
CA LEU A 459 -2.10 -1.64 -6.34
C LEU A 459 -1.08 -2.54 -7.07
N ARG A 460 -0.19 -3.20 -6.32
CA ARG A 460 0.84 -4.10 -6.88
C ARG A 460 0.25 -5.33 -7.57
N TYR A 461 -0.75 -5.97 -6.97
CA TYR A 461 -1.37 -7.20 -7.48
C TYR A 461 -2.67 -6.94 -8.25
N SER A 462 -2.86 -5.70 -8.71
CA SER A 462 -4.08 -5.24 -9.37
C SER A 462 -4.45 -5.99 -10.65
N LEU A 463 -3.49 -6.66 -11.29
CA LEU A 463 -3.73 -7.51 -12.47
C LEU A 463 -4.73 -8.64 -12.19
N ALA A 464 -4.84 -9.09 -10.93
CA ALA A 464 -5.72 -10.18 -10.55
C ALA A 464 -7.21 -9.79 -10.45
N PHE A 465 -7.53 -8.49 -10.45
CA PHE A 465 -8.89 -8.01 -10.25
C PHE A 465 -9.68 -7.85 -11.56
N ASP A 466 -11.00 -7.93 -11.45
CA ASP A 466 -11.92 -7.57 -12.54
C ASP A 466 -11.96 -6.05 -12.79
N GLU A 467 -12.56 -5.64 -13.91
CA GLU A 467 -12.60 -4.22 -14.31
C GLU A 467 -13.34 -3.35 -13.29
N ASP A 468 -14.44 -3.85 -12.74
CA ASP A 468 -15.26 -3.15 -11.76
C ASP A 468 -14.47 -2.87 -10.46
N LEU A 469 -13.70 -3.85 -9.97
CA LEU A 469 -12.84 -3.65 -8.81
C LEU A 469 -11.69 -2.69 -9.06
N LYS A 470 -11.10 -2.68 -10.27
CA LYS A 470 -10.06 -1.70 -10.63
C LYS A 470 -10.58 -0.27 -10.52
N VAL A 471 -11.82 -0.02 -10.94
CA VAL A 471 -12.48 1.28 -10.80
C VAL A 471 -12.64 1.66 -9.33
N VAL A 472 -13.14 0.74 -8.49
CA VAL A 472 -13.30 1.00 -7.04
C VAL A 472 -11.96 1.27 -6.36
N ILE A 473 -10.91 0.52 -6.71
CA ILE A 473 -9.55 0.76 -6.19
C ILE A 473 -9.05 2.15 -6.63
N ALA A 474 -9.29 2.56 -7.87
CA ALA A 474 -8.93 3.89 -8.36
C ALA A 474 -9.68 5.00 -7.59
N GLN A 475 -10.98 4.82 -7.31
CA GLN A 475 -11.77 5.76 -6.51
C GLN A 475 -11.26 5.86 -5.06
N LYS A 476 -10.66 4.80 -4.51
CA LYS A 476 -10.03 4.78 -3.19
C LYS A 476 -8.65 5.43 -3.12
N LEU A 477 -8.10 5.91 -4.23
CA LEU A 477 -6.83 6.65 -4.21
C LEU A 477 -6.93 7.97 -3.43
N ARG A 478 -8.11 8.61 -3.38
CA ARG A 478 -8.34 9.81 -2.56
C ARG A 478 -8.19 9.50 -1.07
N TRP A 479 -8.87 8.45 -0.59
CA TRP A 479 -8.73 7.93 0.77
C TRP A 479 -7.26 7.67 1.13
N PHE A 480 -6.49 7.13 0.19
CA PHE A 480 -5.08 6.84 0.39
C PHE A 480 -4.25 8.11 0.62
N LEU A 481 -4.45 9.18 -0.17
CA LEU A 481 -3.74 10.46 0.05
C LEU A 481 -4.14 11.13 1.35
N ASP A 482 -5.43 11.08 1.73
CA ASP A 482 -5.92 11.66 2.98
C ASP A 482 -5.20 11.05 4.20
N ILE A 483 -4.92 9.74 4.16
CA ILE A 483 -4.18 9.04 5.21
C ILE A 483 -2.68 9.38 5.18
N LEU A 484 -2.08 9.61 4.01
CA LEU A 484 -0.65 10.00 3.93
C LEU A 484 -0.35 11.34 4.62
N VAL A 485 -1.35 12.21 4.75
CA VAL A 485 -1.24 13.49 5.45
C VAL A 485 -1.26 13.32 6.97
N GLU A 486 -1.64 12.15 7.49
CA GLU A 486 -1.59 11.88 8.92
C GLU A 486 -0.14 11.87 9.43
N GLU A 487 0.10 12.64 10.49
CA GLU A 487 1.41 12.89 11.10
C GLU A 487 2.24 11.61 11.31
N ASP A 488 1.60 10.61 11.91
CA ASP A 488 2.19 9.32 12.23
C ASP A 488 2.46 8.46 10.99
N VAL A 489 1.59 8.55 9.98
CA VAL A 489 1.75 7.79 8.73
C VAL A 489 2.87 8.39 7.90
N TYR A 490 2.92 9.70 7.80
CA TYR A 490 3.96 10.45 7.10
C TYR A 490 5.36 10.07 7.57
N SER A 491 5.59 10.05 8.90
CA SER A 491 6.90 9.67 9.45
C SER A 491 7.27 8.23 9.10
N HIS A 492 6.32 7.29 9.19
CA HIS A 492 6.57 5.89 8.89
C HIS A 492 6.76 5.62 7.40
N ILE A 493 6.06 6.31 6.50
CA ILE A 493 6.25 6.15 5.04
C ILE A 493 7.68 6.50 4.60
N LEU A 494 8.26 7.53 5.22
CA LEU A 494 9.62 7.96 4.93
C LEU A 494 10.70 7.12 5.62
N ALA A 495 10.43 6.63 6.82
CA ALA A 495 11.41 5.94 7.66
C ALA A 495 11.40 4.41 7.52
N LEU A 496 10.22 3.80 7.35
CA LEU A 496 10.04 2.35 7.40
C LEU A 496 10.63 1.69 6.14
N GLN A 497 11.41 0.65 6.36
CA GLN A 497 11.89 -0.22 5.29
C GLN A 497 11.16 -1.56 5.36
N LEU A 498 10.71 -2.03 4.20
CA LEU A 498 10.03 -3.31 4.07
C LEU A 498 10.89 -4.28 3.24
N PRO A 499 10.96 -5.56 3.63
CA PRO A 499 11.51 -6.59 2.76
C PRO A 499 10.56 -6.81 1.58
N LEU A 500 11.08 -6.79 0.36
CA LEU A 500 10.31 -7.09 -0.86
C LEU A 500 10.99 -8.20 -1.66
N LEU A 501 10.18 -9.12 -2.16
CA LEU A 501 10.61 -10.15 -3.10
C LEU A 501 10.76 -9.53 -4.49
N TYR A 502 12.00 -9.45 -4.98
CA TYR A 502 12.32 -9.09 -6.36
C TYR A 502 12.68 -10.35 -7.14
N GLY A 503 12.04 -10.54 -8.30
CA GLY A 503 12.31 -11.70 -9.15
C GLY A 503 12.08 -11.40 -10.62
N SER A 504 13.16 -11.35 -11.39
CA SER A 504 13.17 -11.59 -12.83
C SER A 504 14.17 -12.71 -13.14
N GLY A 505 13.86 -13.96 -12.78
CA GLY A 505 14.73 -15.13 -13.05
C GLY A 505 14.71 -16.24 -11.99
N GLU A 506 15.66 -17.19 -12.11
CA GLU A 506 15.78 -18.41 -11.27
C GLU A 506 16.17 -18.18 -9.79
N SER A 507 16.55 -16.96 -9.41
CA SER A 507 16.80 -16.58 -8.01
C SER A 507 15.99 -15.36 -7.61
N THR A 508 14.95 -15.55 -6.79
CA THR A 508 14.25 -14.47 -6.09
C THR A 508 15.17 -13.88 -5.02
N GLU A 509 15.60 -12.63 -5.21
CA GLU A 509 16.38 -11.89 -4.21
C GLU A 509 15.46 -10.99 -3.38
N LEU A 510 15.72 -10.92 -2.08
CA LEU A 510 14.90 -10.17 -1.14
C LEU A 510 15.62 -8.87 -0.79
N VAL A 511 15.04 -7.74 -1.18
CA VAL A 511 15.64 -6.41 -1.05
C VAL A 511 14.85 -5.57 -0.06
N TRP A 512 15.54 -4.96 0.89
CA TRP A 512 14.96 -3.97 1.79
C TRP A 512 14.79 -2.65 1.06
N GLN A 513 13.56 -2.15 0.98
CA GLN A 513 13.28 -0.87 0.33
C GLN A 513 12.43 0.02 1.24
N PRO A 514 12.60 1.36 1.17
CA PRO A 514 11.69 2.28 1.82
C PRO A 514 10.24 2.04 1.39
N MET A 515 9.30 2.18 2.33
CA MET A 515 7.87 2.03 2.05
C MET A 515 7.39 3.00 0.97
N PHE A 516 7.95 4.22 0.94
CA PHE A 516 7.70 5.19 -0.13
C PHE A 516 8.12 4.69 -1.52
N THR A 517 9.25 4.00 -1.65
CA THR A 517 9.69 3.43 -2.94
C THR A 517 8.75 2.31 -3.38
N SER A 518 8.35 1.44 -2.44
CA SER A 518 7.36 0.37 -2.66
C SER A 518 6.03 0.94 -3.14
N LEU A 519 5.58 2.04 -2.52
CA LEU A 519 4.39 2.77 -2.90
C LEU A 519 4.46 3.27 -4.35
N LEU A 520 5.53 3.98 -4.71
CA LEU A 520 5.71 4.51 -6.07
C LEU A 520 5.73 3.39 -7.11
N GLN A 521 6.38 2.26 -6.80
CA GLN A 521 6.39 1.10 -7.68
C GLN A 521 4.98 0.50 -7.84
N ALA A 522 4.23 0.38 -6.75
CA ALA A 522 2.87 -0.16 -6.78
C ALA A 522 1.92 0.74 -7.61
N PHE A 523 2.05 2.07 -7.49
CA PHE A 523 1.35 3.02 -8.36
C PHE A 523 1.69 2.79 -9.83
N LYS A 524 2.98 2.69 -10.17
CA LYS A 524 3.43 2.42 -11.54
C LYS A 524 2.87 1.11 -12.09
N THR A 525 2.89 0.04 -11.29
CA THR A 525 2.28 -1.25 -11.65
C THR A 525 0.79 -1.10 -11.91
N PHE A 526 0.06 -0.41 -11.03
CA PHE A 526 -1.36 -0.15 -11.21
C PHE A 526 -1.64 0.62 -12.49
N MET A 527 -0.90 1.70 -12.76
CA MET A 527 -1.01 2.50 -14.00
C MET A 527 -0.86 1.65 -15.26
N ILE A 528 0.09 0.71 -15.27
CA ILE A 528 0.27 -0.21 -16.40
C ILE A 528 -0.97 -1.10 -16.55
N VAL A 529 -1.45 -1.69 -15.45
CA VAL A 529 -2.60 -2.61 -15.44
C VAL A 529 -3.88 -1.93 -15.91
N ILE A 530 -4.12 -0.67 -15.52
CA ILE A 530 -5.36 0.05 -15.86
C ILE A 530 -5.27 0.90 -17.13
N SER A 531 -4.14 0.92 -17.82
CA SER A 531 -3.92 1.77 -19.01
C SER A 531 -4.95 1.59 -20.13
N SER A 532 -5.53 0.40 -20.27
CA SER A 532 -6.60 0.07 -21.22
C SER A 532 -7.98 -0.12 -20.56
N SER A 533 -8.09 0.17 -19.27
CA SER A 533 -9.29 -0.01 -18.46
C SER A 533 -10.09 1.29 -18.37
N ILE A 534 -11.40 1.18 -18.11
CA ILE A 534 -12.24 2.33 -17.73
C ILE A 534 -11.77 3.00 -16.42
N ALA A 535 -11.05 2.28 -15.57
CA ALA A 535 -10.45 2.82 -14.35
C ALA A 535 -9.38 3.89 -14.62
N TRP A 536 -8.82 3.95 -15.83
CA TRP A 536 -7.90 5.02 -16.22
C TRP A 536 -8.52 6.41 -16.06
N GLY A 537 -9.82 6.58 -16.38
CA GLY A 537 -10.49 7.86 -16.24
C GLY A 537 -10.53 8.37 -14.79
N GLU A 538 -10.75 7.47 -13.83
CA GLU A 538 -10.73 7.78 -12.40
C GLU A 538 -9.31 8.15 -11.93
N LEU A 539 -8.29 7.41 -12.38
CA LEU A 539 -6.89 7.72 -12.07
C LEU A 539 -6.48 9.07 -12.67
N GLU A 540 -6.84 9.36 -13.93
CA GLU A 540 -6.52 10.63 -14.58
C GLU A 540 -7.15 11.80 -13.83
N SER A 541 -8.43 11.68 -13.44
CA SER A 541 -9.11 12.69 -12.61
C SER A 541 -8.38 12.88 -11.28
N PHE A 542 -8.06 11.79 -10.59
CA PHE A 542 -7.30 11.81 -9.34
C PHE A 542 -5.95 12.52 -9.49
N LEU A 543 -5.18 12.24 -10.54
CA LEU A 543 -3.88 12.85 -10.78
C LEU A 543 -3.98 14.35 -11.12
N LEU A 544 -5.06 14.78 -11.77
CA LEU A 544 -5.33 16.19 -12.08
C LEU A 544 -5.73 16.98 -10.83
N GLU A 545 -6.63 16.45 -10.02
CA GLU A 545 -7.05 17.05 -8.75
C GLU A 545 -5.86 17.27 -7.79
N ASN A 546 -4.89 16.35 -7.82
CA ASN A 546 -3.74 16.36 -6.92
C ASN A 546 -2.47 16.98 -7.55
N PHE A 547 -2.58 17.58 -8.74
CA PHE A 547 -1.43 18.14 -9.46
C PHE A 547 -0.69 19.24 -8.68
N PHE A 548 -1.42 20.02 -7.88
CA PHE A 548 -0.88 21.05 -6.99
C PHE A 548 -1.17 20.78 -5.52
N HIS A 549 -1.21 19.50 -5.14
CA HIS A 549 -1.56 19.11 -3.77
C HIS A 549 -0.66 19.83 -2.74
N PRO A 550 -1.24 20.39 -1.65
CA PRO A 550 -0.49 21.20 -0.69
C PRO A 550 0.54 20.41 0.13
N HIS A 551 0.30 19.12 0.35
CA HIS A 551 1.26 18.23 0.98
C HIS A 551 2.29 17.74 -0.04
N PHE A 552 3.58 18.04 0.20
CA PHE A 552 4.66 17.76 -0.75
C PHE A 552 4.76 16.27 -1.11
N LEU A 553 4.62 15.35 -0.16
CA LEU A 553 4.69 13.90 -0.44
C LEU A 553 3.63 13.44 -1.45
N CYS A 554 2.40 13.94 -1.32
CA CYS A 554 1.31 13.62 -2.24
C CYS A 554 1.56 14.26 -3.61
N GLN A 555 2.10 15.47 -3.63
CA GLN A 555 2.54 16.13 -4.87
C GLN A 555 3.64 15.33 -5.57
N GLU A 556 4.64 14.82 -4.83
CA GLU A 556 5.72 13.96 -5.37
C GLU A 556 5.16 12.66 -5.95
N VAL A 557 4.20 12.01 -5.28
CA VAL A 557 3.51 10.82 -5.81
C VAL A 557 2.79 11.15 -7.12
N ALA A 558 1.99 12.21 -7.14
CA ALA A 558 1.25 12.61 -8.34
C ALA A 558 2.19 12.98 -9.49
N MET A 559 3.24 13.77 -9.22
CA MET A 559 4.22 14.19 -10.22
C MET A 559 5.02 13.00 -10.75
N GLU A 560 5.47 12.06 -9.90
CA GLU A 560 6.17 10.87 -10.37
C GLU A 560 5.27 9.98 -11.23
N CYS A 561 3.96 9.91 -10.95
CA CYS A 561 2.99 9.21 -11.81
C CYS A 561 2.86 9.90 -13.18
N TRP A 562 2.75 11.24 -13.23
CA TRP A 562 2.75 11.99 -14.49
C TRP A 562 4.05 11.79 -15.28
N CYS A 563 5.20 11.86 -14.61
CA CYS A 563 6.51 11.61 -15.21
C CYS A 563 6.61 10.18 -15.76
N PHE A 564 6.16 9.19 -15.01
CA PHE A 564 6.14 7.79 -15.43
C PHE A 564 5.29 7.60 -16.69
N MET A 565 4.07 8.15 -16.70
CA MET A 565 3.19 8.09 -17.86
C MET A 565 3.84 8.75 -19.09
N LEU A 566 4.45 9.94 -18.97
CA LEU A 566 5.12 10.59 -20.10
C LEU A 566 6.31 9.79 -20.66
N ARG A 567 7.03 9.03 -19.82
CA ARG A 567 8.16 8.18 -20.27
C ARG A 567 7.69 6.97 -21.08
N HIS A 568 6.47 6.50 -20.89
CA HIS A 568 6.01 5.20 -21.40
C HIS A 568 4.78 5.26 -22.31
N THR A 569 4.11 6.42 -22.44
CA THR A 569 2.99 6.61 -23.37
C THR A 569 3.45 6.98 -24.77
N ASP A 570 2.52 6.95 -25.74
CA ASP A 570 2.82 7.37 -27.10
C ASP A 570 3.15 8.87 -27.18
N THR A 571 3.88 9.24 -28.23
CA THR A 571 4.34 10.62 -28.44
C THR A 571 3.17 11.59 -28.70
N GLN A 572 2.05 11.12 -29.24
CA GLN A 572 0.90 11.95 -29.58
C GLN A 572 0.14 12.39 -28.31
N MET A 573 -0.16 11.44 -27.42
CA MET A 573 -0.79 11.65 -26.12
C MET A 573 0.08 12.55 -25.24
N THR A 574 1.37 12.25 -25.21
CA THR A 574 2.38 13.08 -24.54
C THR A 574 2.34 14.53 -25.02
N ASN A 575 2.39 14.75 -26.34
CA ASN A 575 2.31 16.10 -26.92
C ASN A 575 0.96 16.78 -26.65
N ASN A 576 -0.14 16.04 -26.64
CA ASN A 576 -1.46 16.57 -26.29
C ASN A 576 -1.55 17.05 -24.84
N ILE A 577 -0.97 16.33 -23.89
CA ILE A 577 -0.97 16.71 -22.47
C ILE A 577 -0.09 17.95 -22.27
N ILE A 578 1.12 17.92 -22.82
CA ILE A 578 2.06 19.03 -22.70
C ILE A 578 1.53 20.31 -23.38
N SER A 579 0.89 20.19 -24.55
CA SER A 579 0.29 21.35 -25.23
C SER A 579 -0.89 21.95 -24.45
N LYS A 580 -1.71 21.12 -23.77
CA LYS A 580 -2.74 21.60 -22.84
C LYS A 580 -2.13 22.33 -21.64
N LEU A 581 -1.10 21.77 -21.00
CA LEU A 581 -0.39 22.42 -19.90
C LEU A 581 0.25 23.75 -20.33
N CYS A 582 0.86 23.79 -21.52
CA CYS A 582 1.40 25.02 -22.09
C CYS A 582 0.30 26.05 -22.37
N SER A 583 -0.88 25.63 -22.81
CA SER A 583 -2.03 26.52 -23.04
C SER A 583 -2.60 27.08 -21.73
N LEU A 584 -2.66 26.27 -20.68
CA LEU A 584 -3.02 26.71 -19.32
C LEU A 584 -1.99 27.70 -18.77
N LEU A 585 -0.69 27.44 -18.99
CA LEU A 585 0.37 28.36 -18.61
C LEU A 585 0.25 29.70 -19.33
N LYS A 586 -0.11 29.68 -20.63
CA LYS A 586 -0.39 30.90 -21.41
C LYS A 586 -1.56 31.71 -20.84
N LEU A 587 -2.60 31.04 -20.33
CA LEU A 587 -3.75 31.69 -19.72
C LEU A 587 -3.45 32.33 -18.35
N LEU A 588 -2.52 31.74 -17.58
CA LEU A 588 -2.11 32.24 -16.27
C LEU A 588 -1.01 33.33 -16.33
N ALA A 589 -0.49 33.63 -17.52
CA ALA A 589 0.66 34.51 -17.69
C ALA A 589 0.34 35.96 -17.30
N SER A 590 1.03 36.47 -16.28
CA SER A 590 1.01 37.88 -15.90
C SER A 590 2.40 38.31 -15.42
N SER A 591 2.72 39.60 -15.54
CA SER A 591 4.02 40.16 -15.12
C SER A 591 4.25 39.99 -13.61
N ASP A 592 3.21 40.15 -12.79
CA ASP A 592 3.27 39.98 -11.33
C ASP A 592 3.49 38.53 -10.89
N SER A 593 2.91 37.56 -11.62
CA SER A 593 2.96 36.15 -11.22
C SER A 593 4.35 35.51 -11.34
N VAL A 594 5.25 36.06 -12.17
CA VAL A 594 6.57 35.46 -12.46
C VAL A 594 7.52 35.56 -11.28
N PHE A 595 7.44 36.63 -10.51
CA PHE A 595 8.34 36.87 -9.37
C PHE A 595 7.80 36.32 -8.05
N LEU A 596 6.58 35.77 -8.03
CA LEU A 596 5.98 35.15 -6.86
C LEU A 596 6.13 33.62 -6.94
N PRO A 597 7.07 32.99 -6.21
CA PRO A 597 7.38 31.56 -6.38
C PRO A 597 6.20 30.62 -6.11
N CYS A 598 5.22 31.06 -5.33
CA CYS A 598 4.03 30.27 -4.98
C CYS A 598 2.82 30.55 -5.88
N SER A 599 2.94 31.39 -6.90
CA SER A 599 1.85 31.66 -7.84
C SER A 599 1.46 30.41 -8.63
N SER A 600 0.20 30.30 -9.04
CA SER A 600 -0.27 29.18 -9.87
C SER A 600 0.52 29.08 -11.19
N PHE A 601 0.94 30.22 -11.74
CA PHE A 601 1.80 30.30 -12.91
C PHE A 601 3.19 29.67 -12.67
N ARG A 602 3.86 30.03 -11.57
CA ARG A 602 5.19 29.49 -11.22
C ARG A 602 5.13 28.02 -10.83
N LYS A 603 4.07 27.58 -10.13
CA LYS A 603 3.82 26.17 -9.84
C LYS A 603 3.63 25.35 -11.12
N LEU A 604 2.83 25.85 -12.07
CA LEU A 604 2.61 25.17 -13.34
C LEU A 604 3.89 25.13 -14.19
N ALA A 605 4.66 26.22 -14.23
CA ALA A 605 5.95 26.25 -14.90
C ALA A 605 6.92 25.21 -14.32
N ARG A 606 7.00 25.09 -12.98
CA ARG A 606 7.77 24.05 -12.30
C ARG A 606 7.35 22.65 -12.70
N SER A 607 6.05 22.36 -12.65
CA SER A 607 5.55 21.04 -13.05
C SER A 607 5.88 20.73 -14.51
N ILE A 608 5.76 21.69 -15.42
CA ILE A 608 6.18 21.52 -16.82
C ILE A 608 7.67 21.22 -16.91
N CYS A 609 8.53 21.99 -16.22
CA CYS A 609 9.99 21.74 -16.22
C CYS A 609 10.34 20.35 -15.68
N LEU A 610 9.68 19.90 -14.60
CA LEU A 610 9.86 18.54 -14.06
C LEU A 610 9.49 17.46 -15.08
N LEU A 611 8.36 17.62 -15.77
CA LEU A 611 7.93 16.68 -16.82
C LEU A 611 8.92 16.65 -17.99
N LEU A 612 9.45 17.81 -18.39
CA LEU A 612 10.42 17.92 -19.48
C LEU A 612 11.76 17.24 -19.19
N ASN A 613 12.21 17.21 -17.93
CA ASN A 613 13.44 16.49 -17.53
C ASN A 613 13.39 14.99 -17.85
N TYR A 614 12.18 14.45 -18.05
CA TYR A 614 11.96 13.04 -18.38
C TYR A 614 11.36 12.82 -19.77
N GLY A 615 11.15 13.89 -20.53
CA GLY A 615 10.60 13.85 -21.88
C GLY A 615 11.65 13.60 -22.95
N ALA A 616 11.20 13.23 -24.15
CA ALA A 616 12.06 13.14 -25.33
C ALA A 616 12.57 14.54 -25.75
N GLN A 617 13.76 14.58 -26.34
CA GLN A 617 14.39 15.82 -26.83
C GLN A 617 13.47 16.67 -27.73
N SER A 618 12.67 16.03 -28.58
CA SER A 618 11.71 16.69 -29.46
C SER A 618 10.63 17.47 -28.70
N MET A 619 10.18 16.96 -27.56
CA MET A 619 9.17 17.61 -26.71
C MET A 619 9.75 18.87 -26.07
N VAL A 620 10.98 18.79 -25.55
CA VAL A 620 11.68 19.94 -24.95
C VAL A 620 11.83 21.06 -25.98
N ASN A 621 12.21 20.70 -27.22
CA ASN A 621 12.29 21.65 -28.34
C ASN A 621 10.92 22.27 -28.66
N GLU A 622 9.86 21.47 -28.75
CA GLU A 622 8.51 21.95 -29.07
C GLU A 622 7.99 22.94 -28.01
N VAL A 623 8.17 22.62 -26.72
CA VAL A 623 7.78 23.52 -25.63
C VAL A 623 8.59 24.81 -25.65
N TYR A 624 9.91 24.72 -25.86
CA TYR A 624 10.76 25.90 -26.00
C TYR A 624 10.29 26.79 -27.15
N MET A 625 10.06 26.23 -28.34
CA MET A 625 9.60 26.99 -29.49
C MET A 625 8.17 27.55 -29.32
N SER A 626 7.28 26.83 -28.62
CA SER A 626 5.88 27.21 -28.41
C SER A 626 5.68 28.31 -27.34
N LEU A 627 6.53 28.32 -26.31
CA LEU A 627 6.44 29.26 -25.18
C LEU A 627 7.45 30.40 -25.31
N VAL A 628 8.70 30.09 -25.64
CA VAL A 628 9.79 31.06 -25.70
C VAL A 628 9.94 31.64 -27.10
N GLY A 629 9.89 30.80 -28.13
CA GLY A 629 9.99 31.20 -29.55
C GLY A 629 11.16 32.15 -29.83
N ASP A 630 10.99 33.05 -30.81
CA ASP A 630 12.00 34.04 -31.23
C ASP A 630 12.27 35.16 -30.18
N GLY A 631 11.62 35.13 -29.01
CA GLY A 631 11.87 36.08 -27.91
C GLY A 631 11.37 37.51 -28.14
N ARG A 632 10.60 37.78 -29.20
CA ARG A 632 10.20 39.14 -29.61
C ARG A 632 8.97 39.69 -28.87
N SER A 633 8.27 38.88 -28.09
CA SER A 633 7.06 39.29 -27.37
C SER A 633 7.31 39.43 -25.87
N GLN A 634 6.57 40.33 -25.21
CA GLN A 634 6.65 40.47 -23.75
C GLN A 634 6.26 39.17 -23.02
N LEU A 635 5.29 38.42 -23.55
CA LEU A 635 4.88 37.12 -23.03
C LEU A 635 5.98 36.06 -23.17
N SER A 636 6.72 36.05 -24.29
CA SER A 636 7.86 35.13 -24.44
C SER A 636 8.95 35.37 -23.38
N SER A 637 9.20 36.63 -23.01
CA SER A 637 10.15 36.95 -21.93
C SER A 637 9.64 36.49 -20.57
N ILE A 638 8.32 36.61 -20.32
CA ILE A 638 7.65 36.09 -19.11
C ILE A 638 7.79 34.57 -19.00
N PHE A 639 7.47 33.84 -20.08
CA PHE A 639 7.60 32.37 -20.10
C PHE A 639 9.05 31.93 -19.97
N CYS A 640 9.97 32.57 -20.69
CA CYS A 640 11.41 32.30 -20.62
C CYS A 640 11.89 32.43 -19.17
N LEU A 641 11.60 33.56 -18.52
CA LEU A 641 11.98 33.78 -17.13
C LEU A 641 11.42 32.70 -16.18
N ALA A 642 10.12 32.39 -16.30
CA ALA A 642 9.47 31.42 -15.44
C ALA A 642 10.04 30.00 -15.58
N LEU A 643 10.24 29.55 -16.83
CA LEU A 643 10.74 28.22 -17.12
C LEU A 643 12.18 28.05 -16.62
N PHE A 644 13.07 28.99 -16.91
CA PHE A 644 14.47 28.89 -16.49
C PHE A 644 14.62 28.95 -14.97
N VAL A 645 13.94 29.88 -14.30
CA VAL A 645 13.96 29.98 -12.83
C VAL A 645 13.41 28.70 -12.16
N GLU A 646 12.48 28.01 -12.82
CA GLU A 646 11.93 26.73 -12.34
C GLU A 646 12.67 25.48 -12.86
N GLY A 647 13.86 25.65 -13.45
CA GLY A 647 14.76 24.55 -13.79
C GLY A 647 14.50 23.90 -15.16
N PHE A 648 14.19 24.70 -16.18
CA PHE A 648 14.04 24.20 -17.55
C PHE A 648 15.30 23.45 -18.03
N PRO A 649 15.16 22.25 -18.62
CA PRO A 649 16.29 21.41 -19.02
C PRO A 649 16.94 21.89 -20.32
N LEU A 650 17.72 22.97 -20.25
CA LEU A 650 18.42 23.55 -21.40
C LEU A 650 19.37 22.55 -22.10
N ASP A 651 19.96 21.63 -21.33
CA ASP A 651 20.88 20.61 -21.84
C ASP A 651 20.19 19.52 -22.68
N LEU A 652 18.85 19.41 -22.59
CA LEU A 652 18.05 18.50 -23.39
C LEU A 652 17.52 19.13 -24.69
N LEU A 653 17.91 20.36 -25.03
CA LEU A 653 17.62 20.93 -26.35
C LEU A 653 18.52 20.31 -27.43
N THR A 654 18.17 20.46 -28.72
CA THR A 654 19.12 20.18 -29.81
C THR A 654 20.30 21.14 -29.77
N ASP A 655 21.48 20.70 -30.19
CA ASP A 655 22.70 21.53 -30.15
C ASP A 655 22.52 22.90 -30.82
N GLU A 656 21.79 22.95 -31.94
CA GLU A 656 21.46 24.19 -32.64
C GLU A 656 20.59 25.14 -31.79
N LEU A 657 19.48 24.63 -31.24
CA LEU A 657 18.59 25.43 -30.39
C LEU A 657 19.27 25.82 -29.08
N ARG A 658 20.04 24.92 -28.47
CA ARG A 658 20.79 25.16 -27.25
C ARG A 658 21.80 26.29 -27.45
N ASN A 659 22.65 26.19 -28.48
CA ASN A 659 23.67 27.21 -28.75
C ASN A 659 23.03 28.57 -29.09
N THR A 660 21.97 28.57 -29.89
CA THR A 660 21.22 29.79 -30.21
C THR A 660 20.60 30.43 -28.95
N SER A 661 20.05 29.60 -28.07
CA SER A 661 19.46 30.03 -26.80
C SER A 661 20.51 30.62 -25.86
N ILE A 662 21.67 29.95 -25.71
CA ILE A 662 22.77 30.42 -24.86
C ILE A 662 23.29 31.76 -25.38
N GLN A 663 23.53 31.89 -26.69
CA GLN A 663 23.98 33.14 -27.29
C GLN A 663 22.95 34.27 -27.09
N ARG A 664 21.65 33.97 -27.21
CA ARG A 664 20.59 34.95 -26.92
C ARG A 664 20.60 35.37 -25.45
N ILE A 665 20.67 34.43 -24.52
CA ILE A 665 20.71 34.71 -23.07
C ILE A 665 21.91 35.61 -22.71
N ILE A 666 23.09 35.30 -23.28
CA ILE A 666 24.31 36.09 -23.06
C ILE A 666 24.18 37.49 -23.68
N SER A 667 23.66 37.60 -24.91
CA SER A 667 23.43 38.89 -25.57
C SER A 667 22.45 39.75 -24.79
N ASP A 668 21.28 39.21 -24.43
CA ASP A 668 20.23 39.90 -23.68
C ASP A 668 20.76 40.37 -22.30
N TYR A 669 21.63 39.57 -21.67
CA TYR A 669 22.31 39.94 -20.43
C TYR A 669 23.28 41.11 -20.63
N PHE A 670 24.14 41.05 -21.65
CA PHE A 670 25.08 42.14 -21.94
C PHE A 670 24.37 43.44 -22.31
N ASP A 671 23.36 43.34 -23.16
CA ASP A 671 22.51 44.48 -23.54
C ASP A 671 21.83 45.09 -22.31
N PHE A 672 21.42 44.28 -21.32
CA PHE A 672 20.85 44.77 -20.08
C PHE A 672 21.86 45.48 -19.18
N ILE A 673 23.04 44.87 -18.93
CA ILE A 673 24.03 45.47 -18.02
C ILE A 673 24.67 46.73 -18.62
N ASP A 674 24.87 46.77 -19.94
CA ASP A 674 25.48 47.91 -20.63
C ASP A 674 24.51 49.12 -20.67
N ASN A 675 23.20 48.88 -20.67
CA ASN A 675 22.15 49.91 -20.65
C ASN A 675 21.59 50.22 -19.24
N PHE A 676 22.25 49.78 -18.17
CA PHE A 676 21.76 49.94 -16.79
C PHE A 676 21.90 51.39 -16.27
N ASP A 677 20.91 52.26 -16.52
CA ASP A 677 20.90 53.67 -16.09
C ASP A 677 19.85 53.98 -14.97
N GLU A 678 19.76 55.23 -14.49
CA GLU A 678 18.75 55.66 -13.50
C GLU A 678 17.36 55.88 -14.13
N ALA A 679 17.30 56.27 -15.41
CA ALA A 679 16.05 56.52 -16.12
C ALA A 679 15.26 55.22 -16.36
N SER A 680 15.93 54.10 -16.65
CA SER A 680 15.32 52.78 -16.89
C SER A 680 14.68 52.16 -15.65
N LEU A 681 15.20 52.44 -14.44
CA LEU A 681 14.64 51.97 -13.16
C LEU A 681 13.34 52.68 -12.79
N VAL A 682 13.21 53.96 -13.18
CA VAL A 682 12.05 54.83 -12.89
C VAL A 682 11.01 54.80 -14.04
N ALA A 683 11.45 54.69 -15.29
CA ALA A 683 10.61 54.73 -16.49
C ALA A 683 10.05 53.37 -16.91
N SER A 684 10.45 52.27 -16.26
CA SER A 684 9.88 50.94 -16.52
C SER A 684 8.72 50.65 -15.57
N PRO A 685 7.46 50.83 -16.01
CA PRO A 685 6.30 50.28 -15.31
C PRO A 685 6.23 48.75 -15.46
N SER A 686 7.16 48.11 -16.18
CA SER A 686 7.16 46.66 -16.36
C SER A 686 7.72 45.95 -15.12
N ASP A 687 6.95 45.02 -14.58
CA ASP A 687 7.39 44.19 -13.45
C ASP A 687 8.52 43.22 -13.84
N LEU A 688 8.89 43.15 -15.13
CA LEU A 688 9.93 42.29 -15.70
C LEU A 688 11.35 42.85 -15.66
N PHE A 689 11.57 44.00 -15.01
CA PHE A 689 12.89 44.63 -14.95
C PHE A 689 13.93 43.68 -14.33
N GLY A 690 15.00 43.41 -15.08
CA GLY A 690 16.07 42.50 -14.68
C GLY A 690 15.95 41.06 -15.18
N ALA A 691 14.90 40.71 -15.93
CA ALA A 691 14.69 39.35 -16.43
C ALA A 691 15.93 38.68 -17.05
N PRO A 692 16.78 39.36 -17.87
CA PRO A 692 18.00 38.75 -18.41
C PRO A 692 18.98 38.27 -17.34
N VAL A 693 19.09 38.98 -16.21
CA VAL A 693 19.97 38.60 -15.09
C VAL A 693 19.45 37.33 -14.40
N PHE A 694 18.14 37.26 -14.13
CA PHE A 694 17.53 36.06 -13.53
C PHE A 694 17.61 34.84 -14.46
N ILE A 695 17.37 35.03 -15.76
CA ILE A 695 17.45 33.96 -16.76
C ILE A 695 18.88 33.42 -16.84
N LEU A 696 19.88 34.30 -16.93
CA LEU A 696 21.28 33.87 -16.96
C LEU A 696 21.63 33.12 -15.67
N SER A 697 21.35 33.70 -14.50
CA SER A 697 21.60 33.09 -13.18
C SER A 697 21.05 31.66 -13.10
N ALA A 698 19.80 31.46 -13.48
CA ALA A 698 19.15 30.15 -13.45
C ALA A 698 19.69 29.16 -14.52
N SER A 699 20.27 29.65 -15.62
CA SER A 699 20.73 28.81 -16.74
C SER A 699 22.22 28.39 -16.64
N LEU A 700 22.99 28.98 -15.72
CA LEU A 700 24.45 28.85 -15.67
C LEU A 700 24.95 27.40 -15.52
N GLN A 701 24.24 26.58 -14.76
CA GLN A 701 24.62 25.18 -14.55
C GLN A 701 24.64 24.38 -15.87
N SER A 702 23.77 24.73 -16.81
CA SER A 702 23.64 24.14 -18.14
C SER A 702 24.48 24.83 -19.23
N CYS A 703 24.96 26.06 -18.96
CA CYS A 703 25.70 26.88 -19.93
C CYS A 703 27.23 26.66 -19.92
N GLN A 704 27.75 25.57 -19.32
CA GLN A 704 29.19 25.36 -19.04
C GLN A 704 30.15 25.57 -20.23
N VAL A 705 29.67 25.46 -21.47
CA VAL A 705 30.46 25.61 -22.71
C VAL A 705 30.65 27.08 -23.15
N GLY A 706 29.84 28.04 -22.66
CA GLY A 706 29.86 29.45 -23.07
C GLY A 706 30.34 30.47 -22.03
N LEU A 707 30.86 30.01 -20.88
CA LEU A 707 31.18 30.87 -19.72
C LEU A 707 32.41 31.78 -19.93
N SER A 708 33.22 31.55 -20.98
CA SER A 708 34.37 32.40 -21.31
C SER A 708 33.97 33.81 -21.73
N ASP A 709 32.73 33.99 -22.18
CA ASP A 709 32.26 35.24 -22.77
C ASP A 709 31.82 36.25 -21.69
N ILE A 710 31.53 35.79 -20.47
CA ILE A 710 31.12 36.64 -19.35
C ILE A 710 32.36 37.24 -18.66
N ASP A 711 32.58 38.54 -18.82
CA ASP A 711 33.81 39.21 -18.40
C ASP A 711 33.64 40.13 -17.15
N ALA A 712 34.67 40.93 -16.88
CA ALA A 712 34.73 41.88 -15.76
C ALA A 712 33.59 42.92 -15.75
N ARG A 713 32.82 43.10 -16.84
CA ARG A 713 31.60 43.93 -16.85
C ARG A 713 30.59 43.48 -15.81
N THR A 714 30.52 42.18 -15.49
CA THR A 714 29.65 41.65 -14.43
C THR A 714 30.04 42.17 -13.04
N LEU A 715 31.33 42.30 -12.74
CA LEU A 715 31.81 42.88 -11.48
C LEU A 715 31.50 44.38 -11.41
N LYS A 716 31.68 45.10 -12.52
CA LYS A 716 31.31 46.53 -12.62
C LYS A 716 29.81 46.74 -12.48
N PHE A 717 29.00 45.84 -13.02
CA PHE A 717 27.55 45.83 -12.86
C PHE A 717 27.15 45.63 -11.39
N LEU A 718 27.75 44.66 -10.68
CA LEU A 718 27.54 44.46 -9.24
C LEU A 718 27.86 45.72 -8.42
N VAL A 719 28.99 46.37 -8.70
CA VAL A 719 29.39 47.64 -8.05
C VAL A 719 28.38 48.75 -8.37
N SER A 720 27.88 48.81 -9.61
CA SER A 720 26.87 49.79 -10.04
C SER A 720 25.52 49.58 -9.35
N ILE A 721 25.07 48.33 -9.19
CA ILE A 721 23.86 48.00 -8.41
C ILE A 721 24.03 48.46 -6.96
N THR A 722 25.20 48.17 -6.36
CA THR A 722 25.50 48.52 -4.97
C THR A 722 25.50 50.02 -4.74
N SER A 723 26.12 50.79 -5.64
CA SER A 723 26.13 52.25 -5.59
C SER A 723 24.70 52.82 -5.69
N LYS A 724 23.89 52.32 -6.62
CA LYS A 724 22.49 52.75 -6.78
C LYS A 724 21.63 52.40 -5.57
N TYR A 725 21.80 51.21 -5.00
CA TYR A 725 21.09 50.78 -3.79
C TYR A 725 21.34 51.73 -2.61
N LYS A 726 22.58 52.22 -2.45
CA LYS A 726 22.95 53.19 -1.41
C LYS A 726 22.38 54.58 -1.65
N ASN A 727 22.30 55.02 -2.91
CA ASN A 727 21.92 56.39 -3.27
C ASN A 727 20.40 56.60 -3.36
N THR A 728 19.60 55.54 -3.49
CA THR A 728 18.14 55.64 -3.61
C THR A 728 17.42 55.50 -2.27
N VAL A 729 16.37 56.30 -2.07
CA VAL A 729 15.48 56.24 -0.89
C VAL A 729 14.20 55.44 -1.19
N ASP A 730 13.91 55.17 -2.47
CA ASP A 730 12.71 54.46 -2.88
C ASP A 730 12.80 52.96 -2.53
N LYS A 731 11.83 52.49 -1.73
CA LYS A 731 11.73 51.10 -1.27
C LYS A 731 11.55 50.09 -2.42
N VAL A 732 10.84 50.46 -3.48
CA VAL A 732 10.60 49.59 -4.65
C VAL A 732 11.90 49.44 -5.47
N ILE A 733 12.61 50.54 -5.67
CA ILE A 733 13.91 50.53 -6.37
C ILE A 733 14.94 49.77 -5.52
N LYS A 734 14.96 49.95 -4.20
CA LYS A 734 15.80 49.17 -3.29
C LYS A 734 15.52 47.65 -3.39
N ASP A 735 14.26 47.21 -3.36
CA ASP A 735 13.94 45.77 -3.50
C ASP A 735 14.35 45.22 -4.88
N ARG A 736 14.14 45.99 -5.97
CA ARG A 736 14.61 45.61 -7.31
C ARG A 736 16.13 45.47 -7.37
N CYS A 737 16.87 46.42 -6.82
CA CYS A 737 18.33 46.37 -6.73
C CYS A 737 18.81 45.17 -5.90
N LEU A 738 18.15 44.85 -4.77
CA LEU A 738 18.53 43.68 -3.95
C LEU A 738 18.33 42.35 -4.67
N ARG A 739 17.24 42.21 -5.44
CA ARG A 739 17.03 40.99 -6.24
C ARG A 739 18.11 40.84 -7.31
N LEU A 740 18.37 41.91 -8.08
CA LEU A 740 19.45 41.93 -9.08
C LEU A 740 20.82 41.66 -8.46
N PHE A 741 21.10 42.27 -7.32
CA PHE A 741 22.33 42.05 -6.55
C PHE A 741 22.47 40.58 -6.17
N SER A 742 21.41 39.95 -5.64
CA SER A 742 21.42 38.54 -5.27
C SER A 742 21.72 37.62 -6.46
N GLU A 743 21.03 37.80 -7.59
CA GLU A 743 21.27 36.96 -8.77
C GLU A 743 22.65 37.19 -9.36
N THR A 744 23.15 38.43 -9.31
CA THR A 744 24.51 38.75 -9.78
C THR A 744 25.58 38.06 -8.92
N LEU A 745 25.38 37.95 -7.60
CA LEU A 745 26.23 37.13 -6.73
C LEU A 745 26.20 35.65 -7.13
N GLY A 746 25.00 35.14 -7.42
CA GLY A 746 24.80 33.80 -7.97
C GLY A 746 25.61 33.60 -9.25
N ILE A 747 25.51 34.54 -10.21
CA ILE A 747 26.26 34.49 -11.47
C ILE A 747 27.76 34.43 -11.24
N ILE A 748 28.30 35.33 -10.41
CA ILE A 748 29.73 35.38 -10.13
C ILE A 748 30.22 34.08 -9.46
N SER A 749 29.41 33.44 -8.61
CA SER A 749 29.77 32.18 -7.94
C SER A 749 30.15 31.04 -8.88
N TYR A 750 29.63 31.02 -10.12
CA TYR A 750 29.96 30.02 -11.13
C TYR A 750 31.19 30.39 -12.00
N LEU A 751 31.66 31.63 -11.95
CA LEU A 751 32.67 32.18 -12.87
C LEU A 751 34.03 32.33 -12.20
N LYS A 752 34.81 31.25 -12.20
CA LYS A 752 36.12 31.16 -11.52
C LYS A 752 37.09 32.29 -11.89
N HIS A 753 37.13 32.69 -13.16
CA HIS A 753 38.04 33.74 -13.65
C HIS A 753 37.70 35.13 -13.10
N LEU A 754 36.47 35.38 -12.66
CA LEU A 754 36.10 36.65 -12.04
C LEU A 754 36.73 36.81 -10.66
N TYR A 755 36.96 35.72 -9.92
CA TYR A 755 37.66 35.75 -8.63
C TYR A 755 39.15 36.05 -8.75
N THR A 756 39.72 35.90 -9.95
CA THR A 756 41.12 36.26 -10.24
C THR A 756 41.27 37.68 -10.82
N SER A 757 40.17 38.40 -11.03
CA SER A 757 40.17 39.78 -11.53
C SER A 757 40.52 40.78 -10.43
N ASN A 758 41.23 41.86 -10.75
CA ASN A 758 41.50 42.95 -9.81
C ASN A 758 40.21 43.64 -9.31
N ASP A 759 39.14 43.60 -10.10
CA ASP A 759 37.86 44.23 -9.77
C ASP A 759 37.11 43.49 -8.64
N ILE A 760 37.49 42.25 -8.29
CA ILE A 760 36.83 41.46 -7.23
C ILE A 760 37.05 42.07 -5.83
N GLU A 761 38.17 42.74 -5.61
CA GLU A 761 38.49 43.34 -4.31
C GLU A 761 37.52 44.47 -3.97
N GLN A 762 37.20 45.29 -4.99
CA GLN A 762 36.19 46.32 -4.88
C GLN A 762 34.78 45.71 -4.70
N ALA A 763 34.49 44.60 -5.38
CA ALA A 763 33.21 43.91 -5.21
C ALA A 763 33.02 43.40 -3.77
N ILE A 764 34.01 42.71 -3.18
CA ILE A 764 33.93 42.15 -1.82
C ILE A 764 33.68 43.25 -0.78
N THR A 765 34.42 44.35 -0.86
CA THR A 765 34.24 45.49 0.07
C THR A 765 32.87 46.16 -0.11
N GLN A 766 32.32 46.23 -1.32
CA GLN A 766 30.97 46.76 -1.55
C GLN A 766 29.87 45.81 -1.04
N ILE A 767 30.04 44.50 -1.21
CA ILE A 767 29.14 43.46 -0.67
C ILE A 767 29.08 43.56 0.86
N GLU A 768 30.25 43.56 1.51
CA GLU A 768 30.38 43.74 2.97
C GLU A 768 29.63 44.98 3.43
N ASN A 769 29.86 46.13 2.79
CA ASN A 769 29.20 47.37 3.15
C ASN A 769 27.67 47.28 3.07
N ILE A 770 27.07 46.56 2.10
CA ILE A 770 25.62 46.36 2.07
C ILE A 770 25.17 45.51 3.26
N PHE A 771 25.84 44.37 3.51
CA PHE A 771 25.42 43.41 4.54
C PHE A 771 25.62 43.88 5.98
N ILE A 772 26.57 44.80 6.22
CA ILE A 772 26.82 45.37 7.55
C ILE A 772 25.95 46.61 7.82
N SER A 773 25.64 47.41 6.80
CA SER A 773 24.94 48.69 7.00
C SER A 773 23.41 48.60 7.05
N GLU A 774 22.82 47.53 6.54
CA GLU A 774 21.36 47.38 6.41
C GLU A 774 20.75 46.37 7.40
N PRO A 775 19.46 46.50 7.76
CA PRO A 775 18.78 45.58 8.66
C PRO A 775 18.77 44.13 8.11
N PRO A 776 19.06 43.11 8.95
CA PRO A 776 19.13 41.70 8.52
C PRO A 776 17.86 41.17 7.82
N ALA A 777 16.69 41.75 8.13
CA ALA A 777 15.40 41.35 7.57
C ALA A 777 15.24 41.65 6.06
N LEU A 778 15.92 42.68 5.55
CA LEU A 778 15.87 43.05 4.13
C LEU A 778 16.78 42.18 3.26
N LEU A 779 17.88 41.68 3.83
CA LEU A 779 18.95 40.98 3.13
C LEU A 779 18.85 39.46 3.17
N TYR A 780 17.87 38.91 3.90
CA TYR A 780 17.66 37.46 4.02
C TYR A 780 17.57 36.76 2.64
N LYS A 781 16.93 37.40 1.66
CA LYS A 781 16.78 36.88 0.28
C LYS A 781 18.12 36.71 -0.45
N CYS A 782 19.15 37.48 -0.08
CA CYS A 782 20.45 37.49 -0.74
C CYS A 782 21.44 36.49 -0.12
N LYS A 783 21.18 36.00 1.11
CA LYS A 783 22.10 35.13 1.86
C LYS A 783 22.44 33.80 1.18
N PRO A 784 21.51 33.11 0.47
CA PRO A 784 21.84 31.87 -0.25
C PRO A 784 22.91 32.09 -1.32
N HIS A 785 22.71 33.09 -2.19
CA HIS A 785 23.66 33.45 -3.25
C HIS A 785 24.95 34.06 -2.68
N LEU A 786 24.88 34.77 -1.55
CA LEU A 786 26.07 35.18 -0.81
C LEU A 786 26.88 33.97 -0.34
N ALA A 787 26.26 32.96 0.28
CA ALA A 787 26.98 31.76 0.72
C ALA A 787 27.67 31.06 -0.45
N GLN A 788 26.99 30.91 -1.60
CA GLN A 788 27.59 30.38 -2.82
C GLN A 788 28.78 31.22 -3.31
N PHE A 789 28.63 32.54 -3.38
CA PHE A 789 29.70 33.48 -3.72
C PHE A 789 30.91 33.35 -2.77
N MET A 790 30.66 33.27 -1.46
CA MET A 790 31.72 33.13 -0.46
C MET A 790 32.50 31.83 -0.63
N GLY A 791 31.86 30.73 -1.05
CA GLY A 791 32.54 29.48 -1.41
C GLY A 791 33.51 29.63 -2.60
N GLY A 792 33.23 30.54 -3.53
CA GLY A 792 34.06 30.85 -4.69
C GLY A 792 35.37 31.58 -4.36
N LEU A 793 35.49 32.17 -3.16
CA LEU A 793 36.71 32.86 -2.69
C LEU A 793 37.94 31.93 -2.61
N VAL A 794 37.75 30.61 -2.70
CA VAL A 794 38.83 29.64 -2.84
C VAL A 794 39.77 29.94 -4.03
N HIS A 795 39.24 30.58 -5.07
CA HIS A 795 39.99 30.90 -6.29
C HIS A 795 40.79 32.20 -6.19
N MET A 796 40.69 32.91 -5.06
CA MET A 796 41.39 34.17 -4.78
C MET A 796 42.50 33.95 -3.73
N GLU A 797 43.61 34.67 -3.88
CA GLU A 797 44.64 34.72 -2.82
C GLU A 797 44.21 35.68 -1.71
N ILE A 798 44.02 35.15 -0.51
CA ILE A 798 43.65 35.93 0.67
C ILE A 798 44.91 36.22 1.48
N SER A 799 45.18 37.51 1.71
CA SER A 799 46.29 37.96 2.56
C SER A 799 46.01 37.66 4.02
N GLU A 800 47.05 37.25 4.76
CA GLU A 800 46.96 37.04 6.21
C GLU A 800 47.29 38.30 7.04
N ASN A 801 47.47 39.45 6.37
CA ASN A 801 47.75 40.73 7.00
C ASN A 801 46.46 41.40 7.50
N ASP A 802 46.55 42.03 8.66
CA ASP A 802 45.40 42.66 9.34
C ASP A 802 44.99 43.99 8.69
N ASP A 803 45.87 44.60 7.90
CA ASP A 803 45.63 45.87 7.20
C ASP A 803 45.01 45.67 5.79
N ASP A 804 44.76 44.43 5.37
CA ASP A 804 44.18 44.15 4.06
C ASP A 804 42.66 44.22 4.09
N ALA A 805 42.11 45.33 3.59
CA ALA A 805 40.68 45.63 3.63
C ALA A 805 39.81 44.52 3.02
N LYS A 806 40.30 43.81 2.00
CA LYS A 806 39.56 42.71 1.35
C LYS A 806 39.47 41.46 2.22
N SER A 807 40.53 41.12 2.96
CA SER A 807 40.57 39.99 3.89
C SER A 807 39.65 40.26 5.08
N CYS A 808 39.67 41.49 5.61
CA CYS A 808 38.75 41.91 6.68
C CYS A 808 37.30 41.81 6.24
N ALA A 809 36.97 42.31 5.04
CA ALA A 809 35.63 42.22 4.47
C ALA A 809 35.16 40.76 4.30
N ALA A 810 36.04 39.87 3.85
CA ALA A 810 35.73 38.44 3.73
C ALA A 810 35.50 37.77 5.11
N TRP A 811 36.25 38.17 6.15
CA TRP A 811 36.04 37.67 7.52
C TRP A 811 34.66 38.06 8.03
N GLU A 812 34.29 39.34 7.91
CA GLU A 812 32.99 39.83 8.38
C GLU A 812 31.81 39.21 7.64
N LEU A 813 31.93 38.95 6.34
CA LEU A 813 30.90 38.25 5.57
C LEU A 813 30.73 36.78 6.00
N TYR A 814 31.82 36.07 6.29
CA TYR A 814 31.73 34.73 6.85
C TYR A 814 31.20 34.73 8.29
N HIS A 815 31.56 35.73 9.11
CA HIS A 815 30.98 35.93 10.44
C HIS A 815 29.47 36.10 10.38
N LEU A 816 28.98 36.93 9.45
CA LEU A 816 27.55 37.12 9.21
C LEU A 816 26.85 35.79 8.88
N LEU A 817 27.38 35.02 7.93
CA LEU A 817 26.77 33.76 7.50
C LEU A 817 26.82 32.66 8.58
N LEU A 818 27.92 32.56 9.31
CA LEU A 818 28.10 31.54 10.36
C LEU A 818 27.37 31.87 11.67
N ARG A 819 26.87 33.09 11.83
CA ARG A 819 25.95 33.49 12.91
C ARG A 819 24.49 33.15 12.63
N GLU A 820 24.15 32.75 11.40
CA GLU A 820 22.77 32.45 11.03
C GLU A 820 22.19 31.27 11.83
N ARG A 821 20.96 31.43 12.30
CA ARG A 821 20.23 30.39 13.06
C ARG A 821 19.20 29.64 12.20
N HIS A 822 18.91 30.13 10.99
CA HIS A 822 17.98 29.47 10.09
C HIS A 822 18.63 28.21 9.49
N TRP A 823 18.04 27.04 9.71
CA TRP A 823 18.62 25.74 9.36
C TRP A 823 19.11 25.64 7.89
N ALA A 824 18.33 26.12 6.92
CA ALA A 824 18.73 26.05 5.52
C ALA A 824 19.94 26.96 5.20
N LEU A 825 19.98 28.16 5.81
CA LEU A 825 21.04 29.13 5.58
C LEU A 825 22.33 28.74 6.30
N ILE A 826 22.23 28.24 7.53
CA ILE A 826 23.39 27.75 8.26
C ILE A 826 24.01 26.55 7.54
N HIS A 827 23.21 25.63 7.00
CA HIS A 827 23.72 24.53 6.17
C HIS A 827 24.46 25.05 4.93
N LEU A 828 23.89 26.00 4.18
CA LEU A 828 24.56 26.61 3.02
C LEU A 828 25.87 27.31 3.42
N ALA A 829 25.86 28.07 4.54
CA ALA A 829 27.03 28.75 5.07
C ALA A 829 28.14 27.77 5.49
N ILE A 830 27.77 26.70 6.20
CA ILE A 830 28.66 25.61 6.63
C ILE A 830 29.24 24.89 5.41
N THR A 831 28.43 24.56 4.42
CA THR A 831 28.89 23.91 3.18
C THR A 831 29.85 24.80 2.41
N ALA A 832 29.53 26.09 2.24
CA ALA A 832 30.40 27.05 1.57
C ALA A 832 31.73 27.24 2.32
N PHE A 833 31.66 27.42 3.64
CA PHE A 833 32.85 27.55 4.48
C PHE A 833 33.72 26.28 4.45
N GLY A 834 33.11 25.09 4.48
CA GLY A 834 33.84 23.82 4.35
C GLY A 834 34.52 23.66 3.01
N TYR A 835 33.84 24.05 1.93
CA TYR A 835 34.41 24.04 0.59
C TYR A 835 35.63 24.97 0.49
N PHE A 836 35.51 26.19 1.03
CA PHE A 836 36.58 27.18 1.10
C PHE A 836 37.76 26.71 1.98
N ALA A 837 37.48 26.29 3.22
CA ALA A 837 38.48 25.87 4.20
C ALA A 837 39.30 24.66 3.73
N ALA A 838 38.68 23.71 3.02
CA ALA A 838 39.35 22.52 2.53
C ALA A 838 40.33 22.79 1.36
N ARG A 839 40.22 23.94 0.69
CA ARG A 839 40.88 24.20 -0.59
C ARG A 839 41.64 25.53 -0.67
N THR A 840 41.58 26.35 0.38
CA THR A 840 42.36 27.58 0.48
C THR A 840 43.79 27.33 0.98
N LYS A 841 44.71 28.26 0.67
CA LYS A 841 46.08 28.28 1.18
C LYS A 841 46.22 29.07 2.50
N CYS A 842 45.14 29.69 2.99
CA CYS A 842 45.15 30.48 4.22
C CYS A 842 45.36 29.59 5.47
N HIS A 843 46.35 29.91 6.29
CA HIS A 843 46.66 29.19 7.54
C HIS A 843 45.90 29.73 8.75
N LYS A 844 45.31 30.94 8.64
CA LYS A 844 44.53 31.60 9.72
C LYS A 844 43.01 31.42 9.56
N LEU A 845 42.55 30.20 9.23
CA LEU A 845 41.13 29.88 9.03
C LEU A 845 40.24 30.23 10.25
N TRP A 846 40.80 30.18 11.46
CA TRP A 846 40.11 30.54 12.71
C TRP A 846 39.60 32.00 12.76
N ARG A 847 40.10 32.88 11.87
CA ARG A 847 39.68 34.28 11.74
C ARG A 847 38.35 34.46 11.01
N PHE A 848 37.93 33.48 10.24
CA PHE A 848 36.66 33.49 9.51
C PHE A 848 35.49 32.97 10.36
N VAL A 849 35.79 32.39 11.52
CA VAL A 849 34.81 31.80 12.43
C VAL A 849 34.56 32.78 13.58
N PRO A 850 33.33 33.29 13.72
CA PRO A 850 32.98 34.18 14.81
C PRO A 850 32.94 33.39 16.14
N PRO A 851 33.21 34.03 17.29
CA PRO A 851 33.15 33.36 18.59
C PRO A 851 31.73 32.85 18.92
N ASP A 852 30.70 33.52 18.41
CA ASP A 852 29.26 33.25 18.58
C ASP A 852 28.66 32.53 17.35
N ALA A 853 29.43 31.64 16.71
CA ALA A 853 28.96 30.86 15.56
C ALA A 853 27.78 29.95 15.93
N ALA A 854 26.87 29.71 15.00
CA ALA A 854 25.62 29.02 15.31
C ALA A 854 25.79 27.54 15.73
N LEU A 855 26.89 26.87 15.35
CA LEU A 855 27.23 25.52 15.86
C LEU A 855 27.91 25.52 17.23
N SER A 856 28.36 26.66 17.78
CA SER A 856 28.92 26.74 19.15
C SER A 856 27.88 27.07 20.22
N TYR A 857 26.60 27.19 19.81
CA TYR A 857 25.46 27.43 20.67
C TYR A 857 24.78 26.12 21.08
N ASP A 858 24.83 25.80 22.37
CA ASP A 858 24.08 24.67 22.92
C ASP A 858 22.66 25.12 23.30
N ILE A 859 21.66 24.59 22.58
CA ILE A 859 20.23 24.90 22.78
C ILE A 859 19.77 24.50 24.20
N VAL A 860 20.38 23.49 24.82
CA VAL A 860 19.97 22.94 26.12
C VAL A 860 20.51 23.78 27.27
N SER A 861 21.78 24.23 27.20
CA SER A 861 22.39 25.05 28.25
C SER A 861 22.23 26.56 28.04
N GLY A 862 21.97 27.01 26.80
CA GLY A 862 21.81 28.42 26.45
C GLY A 862 23.10 29.25 26.56
N VAL A 863 24.26 28.60 26.72
CA VAL A 863 25.57 29.23 26.90
C VAL A 863 26.34 29.20 25.57
N GLU A 864 26.87 30.36 25.15
CA GLU A 864 27.80 30.45 24.02
C GLU A 864 29.17 29.87 24.41
N THR A 865 29.66 28.88 23.66
CA THR A 865 30.95 28.23 23.93
C THR A 865 32.00 28.51 22.86
N SER A 866 33.26 28.16 23.14
CA SER A 866 34.46 28.59 22.39
C SER A 866 34.53 28.09 20.94
N LYS A 867 35.43 28.73 20.16
CA LYS A 867 35.73 28.38 18.75
C LYS A 867 36.09 26.90 18.53
N ASP A 868 36.67 26.23 19.54
CA ASP A 868 37.07 24.82 19.44
C ASP A 868 35.86 23.89 19.33
N THR A 869 34.75 24.20 20.03
CA THR A 869 33.49 23.45 19.93
C THR A 869 32.91 23.53 18.53
N PHE A 870 32.90 24.73 17.92
CA PHE A 870 32.43 24.90 16.53
C PHE A 870 33.20 23.97 15.58
N ILE A 871 34.53 23.88 15.68
CA ILE A 871 35.35 23.04 14.80
C ILE A 871 35.05 21.55 15.01
N VAL A 872 34.81 21.11 16.26
CA VAL A 872 34.43 19.73 16.57
C VAL A 872 33.05 19.39 15.99
N GLU A 873 32.06 20.26 16.18
CA GLU A 873 30.71 20.10 15.65
C GLU A 873 30.67 20.17 14.12
N PHE A 874 31.42 21.10 13.54
CA PHE A 874 31.58 21.24 12.09
C PHE A 874 32.22 19.98 11.47
N LYS A 875 33.25 19.42 12.11
CA LYS A 875 33.83 18.15 11.70
C LYS A 875 32.82 17.01 11.78
N ARG A 876 32.06 16.90 12.87
CA ARG A 876 30.98 15.90 13.02
C ARG A 876 29.92 16.06 11.94
N PHE A 877 29.56 17.30 11.60
CA PHE A 877 28.64 17.61 10.51
C PHE A 877 29.16 17.10 9.16
N LEU A 878 30.42 17.41 8.81
CA LEU A 878 31.03 16.93 7.57
C LEU A 878 31.14 15.40 7.53
N ASP A 879 31.55 14.77 8.63
CA ASP A 879 31.65 13.32 8.75
C ASP A 879 30.26 12.65 8.59
N LYS A 880 29.20 13.24 9.17
CA LYS A 880 27.80 12.77 9.04
C LYS A 880 27.26 12.94 7.61
N VAL A 881 27.55 14.07 6.96
CA VAL A 881 27.18 14.31 5.55
C VAL A 881 27.86 13.31 4.62
N THR A 882 29.07 12.87 4.97
CA THR A 882 29.84 11.86 4.21
C THR A 882 29.39 10.42 4.52
N ALA A 883 28.79 10.17 5.70
CA ALA A 883 28.33 8.85 6.16
C ALA A 883 26.87 8.50 5.78
N LEU A 884 26.14 9.39 5.11
CA LEU A 884 24.70 9.28 4.80
C LEU A 884 24.30 8.21 3.77
N LEU A 885 25.09 7.16 3.57
CA LEU A 885 24.68 6.02 2.73
C LEU A 885 24.03 4.87 3.52
N THR A 886 24.05 4.87 4.85
CA THR A 886 23.43 3.80 5.64
C THR A 886 23.22 4.20 7.10
N ALA A 887 22.02 4.62 7.47
CA ALA A 887 21.59 4.57 8.87
C ALA A 887 20.07 4.57 8.97
N ALA A 888 19.52 3.67 9.79
CA ALA A 888 18.14 3.76 10.25
C ALA A 888 17.96 5.09 11.03
N PRO A 889 16.79 5.75 10.91
CA PRO A 889 16.58 7.04 11.55
C PRO A 889 16.60 6.91 13.08
N SER A 890 17.19 7.88 13.76
CA SER A 890 17.15 7.95 15.22
C SER A 890 15.75 8.35 15.73
N PRO A 891 15.39 8.03 16.99
CA PRO A 891 14.12 8.46 17.58
C PRO A 891 13.89 9.98 17.52
N GLU A 892 14.95 10.76 17.65
CA GLU A 892 14.93 12.22 17.50
C GLU A 892 14.61 12.67 16.07
N GLN A 893 15.08 11.94 15.05
CA GLN A 893 14.76 12.21 13.65
C GLN A 893 13.30 11.87 13.32
N LEU A 894 12.77 10.78 13.89
CA LEU A 894 11.36 10.42 13.76
C LEU A 894 10.45 11.47 14.42
N GLU A 895 10.81 11.96 15.61
CA GLU A 895 10.09 13.04 16.29
C GLU A 895 10.06 14.34 15.48
N LEU A 896 11.17 14.70 14.83
CA LEU A 896 11.23 15.87 13.94
C LEU A 896 10.33 15.72 12.72
N LEU A 897 10.39 14.57 12.02
CA LEU A 897 9.51 14.26 10.90
C LEU A 897 8.03 14.29 11.30
N ARG A 898 7.74 13.84 12.52
CA ARG A 898 6.38 13.88 13.08
C ARG A 898 5.89 15.33 13.21
N ARG A 899 6.67 16.20 13.85
CA ARG A 899 6.35 17.64 13.96
C ARG A 899 6.16 18.31 12.60
N GLU A 900 6.96 17.95 11.60
CA GLU A 900 6.77 18.43 10.23
C GLU A 900 5.43 17.96 9.65
N GLY A 901 5.10 16.67 9.79
CA GLY A 901 3.81 16.10 9.39
C GLY A 901 2.62 16.83 10.02
N LEU A 902 2.71 17.22 11.29
CA LEU A 902 1.64 17.94 11.99
C LEU A 902 1.41 19.32 11.39
N VAL A 903 2.49 20.05 11.13
CA VAL A 903 2.44 21.37 10.51
C VAL A 903 1.85 21.28 9.10
N LEU A 904 2.26 20.27 8.33
CA LEU A 904 1.73 20.02 6.99
C LEU A 904 0.24 19.68 7.04
N LYS A 905 -0.19 18.77 7.92
CA LYS A 905 -1.60 18.43 8.12
C LYS A 905 -2.44 19.67 8.45
N GLN A 906 -1.95 20.53 9.34
CA GLN A 906 -2.63 21.79 9.66
C GLN A 906 -2.70 22.75 8.46
N MET A 907 -1.66 22.80 7.61
CA MET A 907 -1.67 23.60 6.39
C MET A 907 -2.67 23.06 5.36
N VAL A 908 -2.72 21.75 5.14
CA VAL A 908 -3.70 21.11 4.25
C VAL A 908 -5.11 21.42 4.74
N HIS A 909 -5.39 21.20 6.02
CA HIS A 909 -6.70 21.47 6.60
C HIS A 909 -7.11 22.94 6.46
N ARG A 910 -6.18 23.89 6.67
CA ARG A 910 -6.45 25.32 6.46
C ARG A 910 -6.79 25.65 5.01
N ILE A 911 -6.10 25.03 4.05
CA ILE A 911 -6.37 25.25 2.62
C ILE A 911 -7.73 24.67 2.24
N SER A 912 -8.08 23.49 2.75
CA SER A 912 -9.40 22.87 2.55
C SER A 912 -10.52 23.71 3.16
N VAL A 913 -10.34 24.23 4.38
CA VAL A 913 -11.31 25.14 5.03
C VAL A 913 -11.47 26.44 4.23
N ILE A 914 -10.38 27.01 3.70
CA ILE A 914 -10.45 28.20 2.83
C ILE A 914 -11.17 27.87 1.52
N ALA A 915 -10.94 26.70 0.92
CA ALA A 915 -11.64 26.26 -0.29
C ALA A 915 -13.15 26.04 -0.02
N GLU A 916 -13.52 25.42 1.11
CA GLU A 916 -14.91 25.26 1.54
C GLU A 916 -15.58 26.60 1.92
N GLU A 917 -14.83 27.56 2.49
CA GLU A 917 -15.33 28.92 2.76
C GLU A 917 -15.54 29.70 1.46
N ILE A 918 -14.70 29.51 0.45
CA ILE A 918 -14.88 30.08 -0.90
C ILE A 918 -16.07 29.42 -1.59
N GLU A 919 -16.21 28.09 -1.52
CA GLU A 919 -17.39 27.37 -2.03
C GLU A 919 -18.68 27.73 -1.26
N LYS A 920 -18.62 27.99 0.06
CA LYS A 920 -19.76 28.50 0.85
C LYS A 920 -20.06 29.98 0.58
N CYS A 921 -19.06 30.75 0.15
CA CYS A 921 -19.24 32.14 -0.29
C CYS A 921 -19.85 32.18 -1.71
N ASP A 922 -19.50 31.23 -2.57
CA ASP A 922 -20.08 31.06 -3.91
C ASP A 922 -21.41 30.26 -3.91
N SER A 923 -21.71 29.51 -2.83
CA SER A 923 -22.98 28.78 -2.61
C SER A 923 -23.90 29.43 -1.58
N MET A 924 -23.66 30.70 -1.21
CA MET A 924 -24.81 31.54 -0.89
C MET A 924 -25.66 31.61 -2.16
N GLU A 925 -26.67 30.75 -2.25
CA GLU A 925 -27.91 31.10 -2.91
C GLU A 925 -28.19 32.54 -2.48
N VAL A 926 -27.98 33.46 -3.41
CA VAL A 926 -28.48 34.81 -3.28
C VAL A 926 -29.97 34.60 -3.03
N ASP A 927 -30.39 34.82 -1.79
CA ASP A 927 -31.79 34.79 -1.39
C ASP A 927 -32.47 35.87 -2.24
N ASP A 928 -33.01 35.41 -3.37
CA ASP A 928 -33.67 36.20 -4.42
C ASP A 928 -35.05 36.66 -3.95
N LYS A 929 -35.16 36.96 -2.65
CA LYS A 929 -36.38 37.38 -1.98
C LYS A 929 -36.24 38.67 -1.17
N ASN A 930 -35.08 39.33 -1.14
CA ASN A 930 -34.96 40.64 -0.49
C ASN A 930 -34.05 41.69 -1.17
N GLN A 931 -33.67 41.51 -2.44
CA GLN A 931 -33.08 42.61 -3.24
C GLN A 931 -33.90 42.95 -4.49
N SER A 932 -35.22 42.97 -4.40
CA SER A 932 -36.02 43.68 -5.39
C SER A 932 -35.89 45.20 -5.17
N ASN A 933 -35.29 45.89 -6.14
CA ASN A 933 -35.28 47.35 -6.37
C ASN A 933 -34.01 48.16 -6.03
N LYS A 934 -32.84 47.74 -6.50
CA LYS A 934 -31.78 48.70 -6.90
C LYS A 934 -31.29 48.43 -8.31
N LYS A 935 -32.03 48.97 -9.29
CA LYS A 935 -31.66 49.06 -10.70
C LYS A 935 -30.30 49.79 -10.82
N ARG A 936 -29.26 49.11 -11.34
CA ARG A 936 -28.02 49.77 -11.75
C ARG A 936 -28.32 50.60 -13.00
N LYS A 937 -28.24 51.93 -12.90
CA LYS A 937 -28.20 52.82 -14.06
C LYS A 937 -26.90 52.61 -14.83
N LEU A 938 -26.97 52.54 -16.16
CA LEU A 938 -25.80 52.62 -17.03
C LEU A 938 -25.05 53.94 -16.74
N PRO A 939 -23.71 53.98 -16.72
CA PRO A 939 -22.96 55.23 -16.57
C PRO A 939 -23.36 56.24 -17.65
N ASP A 940 -23.63 57.49 -17.27
CA ASP A 940 -24.15 58.55 -18.17
C ASP A 940 -23.33 58.73 -19.46
N GLY A 941 -22.01 58.48 -19.41
CA GLY A 941 -21.12 58.53 -20.57
C GLY A 941 -21.41 57.49 -21.66
N ILE A 942 -21.89 56.30 -21.29
CA ILE A 942 -22.25 55.25 -22.24
C ILE A 942 -23.61 55.57 -22.88
N SER A 943 -24.59 56.04 -22.09
CA SER A 943 -25.90 56.46 -22.61
C SER A 943 -25.76 57.58 -23.65
N ARG A 944 -24.92 58.58 -23.36
CA ARG A 944 -24.64 59.69 -24.27
C ARG A 944 -23.86 59.24 -25.51
N GLY A 945 -23.00 58.23 -25.38
CA GLY A 945 -22.32 57.60 -26.51
C GLY A 945 -23.29 56.90 -27.47
N VAL A 946 -24.28 56.17 -26.93
CA VAL A 946 -25.32 55.49 -27.71
C VAL A 946 -26.25 56.49 -28.40
N GLU A 947 -26.67 57.57 -27.73
CA GLU A 947 -27.44 58.65 -28.34
C GLU A 947 -26.72 59.33 -29.51
N LEU A 948 -25.41 59.61 -29.34
CA LEU A 948 -24.58 60.21 -30.41
C LEU A 948 -24.43 59.26 -31.61
N LEU A 949 -24.26 57.96 -31.35
CA LEU A 949 -24.20 56.93 -32.38
C LEU A 949 -25.53 56.84 -33.15
N LYS A 950 -26.67 56.86 -32.45
CA LYS A 950 -28.01 56.85 -33.05
C LYS A 950 -28.28 58.10 -33.88
N SER A 951 -27.90 59.27 -33.38
CA SER A 951 -28.00 60.52 -34.14
C SER A 951 -27.09 60.51 -35.37
N GLY A 952 -25.87 59.99 -35.24
CA GLY A 952 -24.94 59.84 -36.36
C GLY A 952 -25.46 58.87 -37.42
N LEU A 953 -26.03 57.75 -36.99
CA LEU A 953 -26.62 56.77 -37.89
C LEU A 953 -27.84 57.31 -38.62
N LYS A 954 -28.74 57.99 -37.92
CA LYS A 954 -29.91 58.61 -38.55
C LYS A 954 -29.50 59.59 -39.65
N ILE A 955 -28.48 60.41 -39.43
CA ILE A 955 -27.96 61.36 -40.45
C ILE A 955 -27.39 60.61 -41.66
N ILE A 956 -26.68 59.51 -41.45
CA ILE A 956 -26.13 58.69 -42.54
C ILE A 956 -27.25 57.96 -43.29
N GLY A 957 -28.27 57.44 -42.59
CA GLY A 957 -29.46 56.83 -43.18
C GLY A 957 -30.29 57.81 -44.02
N ASP A 958 -30.49 59.03 -43.51
CA ASP A 958 -31.14 60.13 -44.24
C ASP A 958 -30.31 60.53 -45.49
N GLY A 959 -28.98 60.53 -45.39
CA GLY A 959 -28.09 60.75 -46.54
C GLY A 959 -28.12 59.63 -47.57
N LEU A 960 -28.18 58.37 -47.12
CA LEU A 960 -28.28 57.18 -47.98
C LEU A 960 -29.65 57.11 -48.70
N SER A 961 -30.73 57.54 -48.06
CA SER A 961 -32.07 57.60 -48.66
C SER A 961 -32.23 58.74 -49.68
N GLN A 962 -31.44 59.82 -49.54
CA GLN A 962 -31.34 60.91 -50.52
C GLN A 962 -30.37 60.61 -51.67
N TRP A 963 -29.58 59.53 -51.58
CA TRP A 963 -28.64 59.14 -52.61
C TRP A 963 -29.40 58.67 -53.86
N GLN A 964 -29.56 59.55 -54.84
CA GLN A 964 -30.14 59.20 -56.14
C GLN A 964 -29.11 58.41 -56.98
N PRO A 965 -29.42 57.17 -57.42
CA PRO A 965 -28.52 56.39 -58.25
C PRO A 965 -28.47 56.99 -59.66
N ASN A 966 -27.40 57.70 -59.96
CA ASN A 966 -27.09 58.11 -61.32
C ASN A 966 -26.40 56.95 -62.05
N GLN A 967 -27.09 56.44 -63.07
CA GLN A 967 -26.64 55.51 -64.11
C GLN A 967 -26.29 54.06 -63.68
N PHE A 968 -26.89 53.14 -64.44
CA PHE A 968 -26.74 51.69 -64.57
C PHE A 968 -25.46 51.07 -63.96
N ASP A 969 -25.55 50.69 -62.68
CA ASP A 969 -24.87 49.56 -61.97
C ASP A 969 -24.83 49.76 -60.44
N THR A 970 -25.32 50.89 -59.93
CA THR A 970 -25.21 51.26 -58.50
C THR A 970 -26.41 50.86 -57.62
N SER A 971 -27.50 50.32 -58.19
CA SER A 971 -28.72 49.97 -57.46
C SER A 971 -28.55 48.80 -56.50
N GLU A 972 -27.80 47.76 -56.89
CA GLU A 972 -27.56 46.59 -56.02
C GLU A 972 -26.63 46.93 -54.84
N LEU A 973 -25.64 47.79 -55.06
CA LEU A 973 -24.77 48.31 -54.00
C LEU A 973 -25.54 49.21 -53.04
N HIS A 974 -26.42 50.09 -53.56
CA HIS A 974 -27.28 50.94 -52.74
C HIS A 974 -28.19 50.12 -51.82
N VAL A 975 -28.81 49.05 -52.35
CA VAL A 975 -29.61 48.11 -51.56
C VAL A 975 -28.76 47.38 -50.52
N LYS A 976 -27.57 46.87 -50.88
CA LYS A 976 -26.65 46.21 -49.93
C LYS A 976 -26.19 47.15 -48.81
N TYR A 977 -25.91 48.41 -49.11
CA TYR A 977 -25.57 49.41 -48.10
C TYR A 977 -26.75 49.69 -47.18
N LEU A 978 -27.96 49.86 -47.70
CA LEU A 978 -29.18 50.01 -46.91
C LEU A 978 -29.44 48.81 -45.99
N THR A 979 -29.28 47.58 -46.47
CA THR A 979 -29.47 46.37 -45.66
C THR A 979 -28.41 46.22 -44.56
N ARG A 980 -27.14 46.55 -44.86
CA ARG A 980 -26.08 46.53 -43.84
C ARG A 980 -26.24 47.65 -42.82
N PHE A 981 -26.75 48.79 -43.26
CA PHE A 981 -27.01 49.94 -42.40
C PHE A 981 -28.20 49.69 -41.47
N SER A 982 -29.30 49.10 -41.96
CA SER A 982 -30.45 48.73 -41.13
C SER A 982 -30.07 47.67 -40.08
N GLN A 983 -29.22 46.70 -40.43
CA GLN A 983 -28.68 45.73 -39.46
C GLN A 983 -27.88 46.39 -38.34
N LEU A 984 -27.16 47.49 -38.64
CA LEU A 984 -26.40 48.24 -37.64
C LEU A 984 -27.32 49.08 -36.74
N GLU A 985 -28.38 49.66 -37.31
CA GLU A 985 -29.44 50.32 -36.54
C GLU A 985 -30.15 49.33 -35.60
N ASP A 986 -30.49 48.13 -36.07
CA ASP A 986 -31.14 47.09 -35.26
C ASP A 986 -30.26 46.67 -34.07
N VAL A 987 -28.94 46.49 -34.28
CA VAL A 987 -28.00 46.14 -33.20
C VAL A 987 -27.89 47.24 -32.14
N ILE A 988 -27.92 48.51 -32.54
CA ILE A 988 -27.85 49.64 -31.61
C ILE A 988 -29.18 49.85 -30.88
N THR A 989 -30.30 49.60 -31.56
CA THR A 989 -31.63 49.61 -30.94
C THR A 989 -31.78 48.49 -29.91
N HIS A 990 -31.24 47.30 -30.20
CA HIS A 990 -31.18 46.20 -29.23
C HIS A 990 -30.29 46.51 -28.02
N PHE A 991 -29.20 47.28 -28.24
CA PHE A 991 -28.36 47.79 -27.14
C PHE A 991 -29.11 48.79 -26.25
N GLU A 992 -30.05 49.54 -26.81
CA GLU A 992 -30.98 50.43 -26.11
C GLU A 992 -32.07 49.64 -25.35
N GLU A 993 -32.61 48.56 -25.92
CA GLU A 993 -33.59 47.69 -25.27
C GLU A 993 -33.00 46.96 -24.05
N LEU A 994 -31.75 46.49 -24.16
CA LEU A 994 -30.97 45.94 -23.04
C LEU A 994 -30.67 47.01 -21.97
N ALA A 995 -30.60 48.28 -22.36
CA ALA A 995 -30.44 49.42 -21.45
C ALA A 995 -31.79 50.01 -20.95
N GLY A 996 -32.91 49.60 -21.52
CA GLY A 996 -34.16 50.37 -21.54
C GLY A 996 -35.46 49.58 -21.40
N SER A 997 -35.45 48.36 -20.86
CA SER A 997 -36.71 47.70 -20.42
C SER A 997 -37.17 48.22 -19.05
N GLY A 998 -37.77 49.40 -19.07
CA GLY A 998 -38.74 49.85 -18.08
C GLY A 998 -40.03 50.23 -18.81
N GLU A 999 -41.17 49.82 -18.24
CA GLU A 999 -42.57 49.95 -18.73
C GLU A 999 -42.99 48.73 -19.58
N VAL A 1000 -43.77 47.76 -19.08
CA VAL A 1000 -44.96 47.76 -18.19
C VAL A 1000 -44.85 46.72 -17.08
#